data_AF-A0A2S5GSQ4-F1
#
_entry.id   AF-A0A2S5GSQ4-F1
#
_cell.length_a   1.000
_cell.length_b   1.000
_cell.length_c   1.000
_cell.angle_alpha   90.00
_cell.angle_beta   90.00
_cell.angle_gamma   90.00
#
_symmetry.space_group_name_H-M   'P 1'
#
loop_
_entity.id
_entity.type
_entity.pdbx_description
1 polymer ?
#
loop_
_entity_poly.entity_id
_entity_poly.type
_entity_poly.pdbx_seq_one_letter_code
_entity_poly.pdbx_strand_id
1 'polypeptide(L)'
;MTRTRKIAIGIVGALALIVLVLAVVIATFDWNRAKPMINERASAAIGRPFAINGDLSVKWQRERDEGGWRAWVPWPHVVANDISIGNAPWAKAPTFATLKRGEFSLALLPLLRQRVVIRRIQLTEPAADLQRLADGRANWVFTLPESSEPSPWVLDINEIGFDKGRVGFVDETLKADLTVLVDPLGKPVPFADVAGAAVAPQDGQAPAPRDYVFGWKVDGKYKGLDTKGEGKVGGMLALQDPKQPFPVQADVAVGGTKASITGTVTDPANLGALDLRLKLAGASMAQLYPLTGVTLPDTPPYSTDGHLVAKLQNPGGAVFDYKDFNGKVGNSDLHGDITFAMGAPRPKLTGKLSSKQLRMVDLGPLIGVPADGTAAAPADKTKDAPAKPKGGKVLPTQAFRTDRWRDMDADVSLDAGRIIHDSKLPLSDLSVHVVLQDGKLTLDPFKFGIAGGNINGTINLDGAHEAMAGRVDLHARRLRLKQLFPATEAMQKTLGELNGDLAVSGTGNSVAALLGTSTGDIKMLVNDGVISRSLMEIAGLNVGNYVVSKLFGDDEVKINCGAADLAMKNGVMTPRVFVFDTENALISITGTADFKNEKIDMDVTPDSKGFRIFSLRSPLYVRGTFGDPDVGVHVGPLAARGAGMVALGVLLTPAAGLLALIAPSTNDENACGPLLEQMRKPPTAPAQTGK
;
A
#
# COMPACT_ATOMS: atom_id res chain seq x y z
N MET A 1 -19.28 29.04 -89.61
CA MET A 1 -18.83 29.28 -88.21
C MET A 1 -18.18 30.65 -88.14
N THR A 2 -18.64 31.50 -87.22
CA THR A 2 -18.04 32.83 -86.95
C THR A 2 -16.59 32.68 -86.50
N ARG A 3 -15.76 33.70 -86.75
CA ARG A 3 -14.32 33.71 -86.38
C ARG A 3 -14.11 33.40 -84.89
N THR A 4 -15.03 33.86 -84.03
CA THR A 4 -15.11 33.56 -82.60
C THR A 4 -15.33 32.08 -82.28
N ARG A 5 -16.17 31.36 -83.04
CA ARG A 5 -16.41 29.93 -82.83
C ARG A 5 -15.20 29.07 -83.23
N LYS A 6 -14.44 29.48 -84.25
CA LYS A 6 -13.18 28.81 -84.64
C LYS A 6 -12.07 29.02 -83.59
N ILE A 7 -11.96 30.24 -83.05
CA ILE A 7 -11.02 30.56 -81.97
C ILE A 7 -11.39 29.79 -80.69
N ALA A 8 -12.67 29.77 -80.31
CA ALA A 8 -13.14 29.02 -79.14
C ALA A 8 -12.88 27.52 -79.26
N ILE A 9 -13.17 26.91 -80.43
CA ILE A 9 -12.87 25.49 -80.68
C ILE A 9 -11.35 25.23 -80.66
N GLY A 10 -10.54 26.14 -81.22
CA GLY A 10 -9.09 26.04 -81.19
C GLY A 10 -8.53 26.11 -79.76
N ILE A 11 -9.04 27.00 -78.91
CA ILE A 11 -8.64 27.11 -77.50
C ILE A 11 -9.05 25.86 -76.72
N VAL A 12 -10.29 25.39 -76.89
CA VAL A 12 -10.77 24.17 -76.20
C VAL A 12 -10.00 22.93 -76.67
N GLY A 13 -9.72 22.82 -77.97
CA GLY A 13 -8.92 21.73 -78.54
C GLY A 13 -7.47 21.74 -78.05
N ALA A 14 -6.84 22.92 -77.98
CA ALA A 14 -5.49 23.08 -77.43
C ALA A 14 -5.43 22.74 -75.93
N LEU A 15 -6.40 23.19 -75.14
CA LEU A 15 -6.51 22.84 -73.72
C LEU A 15 -6.72 21.33 -73.53
N ALA A 16 -7.60 20.72 -74.32
CA ALA A 16 -7.82 19.27 -74.27
C ALA A 16 -6.56 18.49 -74.65
N LEU A 17 -5.82 18.93 -75.66
CA LEU A 17 -4.52 18.35 -76.03
C LEU A 17 -3.50 18.48 -74.90
N ILE A 18 -3.40 19.65 -74.26
CA ILE A 18 -2.50 19.87 -73.12
C ILE A 18 -2.85 18.95 -71.95
N VAL A 19 -4.15 18.82 -71.61
CA VAL A 19 -4.60 17.89 -70.56
C VAL A 19 -4.30 16.45 -70.92
N LEU A 20 -4.51 16.05 -72.18
CA LEU A 20 -4.20 14.70 -72.66
C LEU A 20 -2.69 14.41 -72.57
N VAL A 21 -1.85 15.33 -73.02
CA VAL A 21 -0.38 15.21 -72.93
C VAL A 21 0.06 15.14 -71.47
N LEU A 22 -0.46 16.02 -70.60
CA LEU A 22 -0.20 15.96 -69.16
C LEU A 22 -0.62 14.62 -68.56
N ALA A 23 -1.80 14.10 -68.91
CA ALA A 23 -2.29 12.83 -68.44
C ALA A 23 -1.39 11.66 -68.87
N VAL A 24 -0.94 11.65 -70.14
CA VAL A 24 0.00 10.64 -70.65
C VAL A 24 1.34 10.75 -69.92
N VAL A 25 1.91 11.95 -69.81
CA VAL A 25 3.17 12.18 -69.10
C VAL A 25 3.08 11.70 -67.66
N ILE A 26 2.04 12.10 -66.92
CA ILE A 26 1.81 11.70 -65.53
C ILE A 26 1.63 10.19 -65.38
N ALA A 27 0.92 9.55 -66.33
CA ALA A 27 0.69 8.10 -66.32
C ALA A 27 1.94 7.28 -66.66
N THR A 28 2.87 7.82 -67.46
CA THR A 28 4.12 7.13 -67.85
C THR A 28 5.36 7.61 -67.11
N PHE A 29 5.23 8.58 -66.20
CA PHE A 29 6.34 9.15 -65.46
C PHE A 29 6.91 8.13 -64.47
N ASP A 30 8.23 7.92 -64.50
CA ASP A 30 8.94 7.13 -63.50
C ASP A 30 9.12 7.94 -62.22
N TRP A 31 8.24 7.69 -61.25
CA TRP A 31 8.21 8.38 -59.97
C TRP A 31 9.46 8.13 -59.12
N ASN A 32 10.28 7.11 -59.40
CA ASN A 32 11.56 6.93 -58.72
C ASN A 32 12.53 8.09 -58.94
N ARG A 33 12.41 8.82 -60.05
CA ARG A 33 13.22 10.02 -60.33
C ARG A 33 12.94 11.17 -59.36
N ALA A 34 11.78 11.15 -58.68
CA ALA A 34 11.44 12.16 -57.68
C ALA A 34 12.06 11.84 -56.30
N LYS A 35 12.53 10.61 -56.04
CA LYS A 35 13.05 10.20 -54.72
C LYS A 35 14.17 11.10 -54.19
N PRO A 36 15.21 11.49 -54.95
CA PRO A 36 16.27 12.35 -54.42
C PRO A 36 15.74 13.70 -53.92
N MET A 37 14.84 14.33 -54.68
CA MET A 37 14.21 15.59 -54.30
C MET A 37 13.30 15.42 -53.07
N ILE A 38 12.48 14.37 -53.02
CA ILE A 38 11.62 14.08 -51.87
C ILE A 38 12.48 13.82 -50.62
N ASN A 39 13.54 13.03 -50.75
CA ASN A 39 14.45 12.71 -49.67
C ASN A 39 15.12 13.97 -49.11
N GLU A 40 15.65 14.84 -49.97
CA GLU A 40 16.25 16.11 -49.58
C GLU A 40 15.26 17.04 -48.88
N ARG A 41 14.07 17.24 -49.47
CA ARG A 41 13.04 18.14 -48.93
C ARG A 41 12.45 17.63 -47.63
N ALA A 42 12.16 16.33 -47.53
CA ALA A 42 11.68 15.71 -46.30
C ALA A 42 12.75 15.79 -45.21
N SER A 43 14.02 15.52 -45.55
CA SER A 43 15.13 15.60 -44.59
C SER A 43 15.30 17.02 -44.04
N ALA A 44 15.22 18.03 -44.92
CA ALA A 44 15.28 19.43 -44.53
C ALA A 44 14.08 19.85 -43.67
N ALA A 45 12.88 19.33 -43.96
CA ALA A 45 11.67 19.66 -43.22
C ALA A 45 11.66 19.07 -41.81
N ILE A 46 12.11 17.82 -41.64
CA ILE A 46 12.13 17.15 -40.34
C ILE A 46 13.47 17.32 -39.59
N GLY A 47 14.48 17.90 -40.22
CA GLY A 47 15.82 18.07 -39.63
C GLY A 47 16.56 16.75 -39.39
N ARG A 48 16.21 15.67 -40.09
CA ARG A 48 16.83 14.34 -39.97
C ARG A 48 16.92 13.64 -41.32
N PRO A 49 17.89 12.74 -41.54
CA PRO A 49 17.96 11.97 -42.78
C PRO A 49 16.66 11.20 -43.02
N PHE A 50 16.01 11.44 -44.15
CA PHE A 50 14.84 10.70 -44.62
C PHE A 50 15.19 10.07 -45.97
N ALA A 51 14.88 8.79 -46.13
CA ALA A 51 15.12 8.08 -47.38
C ALA A 51 13.98 7.13 -47.72
N ILE A 52 13.54 7.17 -48.98
CA ILE A 52 12.79 6.10 -49.64
C ILE A 52 13.81 5.22 -50.37
N ASN A 53 14.13 4.06 -49.80
CA ASN A 53 15.12 3.13 -50.33
C ASN A 53 14.51 2.23 -51.42
N GLY A 54 13.23 1.89 -51.28
CA GLY A 54 12.50 1.03 -52.22
C GLY A 54 11.86 1.78 -53.40
N ASP A 55 10.93 1.10 -54.07
CA ASP A 55 10.18 1.64 -55.22
C ASP A 55 9.14 2.68 -54.76
N LEU A 56 9.09 3.81 -55.46
CA LEU A 56 8.05 4.83 -55.33
C LEU A 56 7.16 4.79 -56.57
N SER A 57 5.86 4.50 -56.37
CA SER A 57 4.88 4.45 -57.45
C SER A 57 3.65 5.29 -57.14
N VAL A 58 3.02 5.84 -58.18
CA VAL A 58 1.76 6.57 -58.07
C VAL A 58 0.75 5.94 -59.01
N LYS A 59 -0.35 5.44 -58.45
CA LYS A 59 -1.46 4.85 -59.20
C LYS A 59 -2.63 5.83 -59.25
N TRP A 60 -3.15 6.07 -60.43
CA TRP A 60 -4.28 6.97 -60.64
C TRP A 60 -5.55 6.15 -60.71
N GLN A 61 -6.43 6.30 -59.72
CA GLN A 61 -7.66 5.52 -59.61
C GLN A 61 -8.84 6.42 -59.27
N ARG A 62 -10.04 6.04 -59.71
CA ARG A 62 -11.26 6.76 -59.32
C ARG A 62 -11.60 6.41 -57.88
N GLU A 63 -11.91 7.43 -57.09
CA GLU A 63 -12.40 7.23 -55.74
C GLU A 63 -13.88 6.81 -55.81
N ARG A 64 -14.18 5.61 -55.31
CA ARG A 64 -15.53 5.01 -55.41
C ARG A 64 -16.51 5.66 -54.44
N ASP A 65 -15.98 6.27 -53.39
CA ASP A 65 -16.75 6.91 -52.31
C ASP A 65 -17.09 8.39 -52.61
N GLU A 66 -16.63 8.93 -53.75
CA GLU A 66 -17.05 10.26 -54.23
C GLU A 66 -18.28 10.14 -55.13
N GLY A 67 -19.26 11.03 -54.91
CA GLY A 67 -20.49 11.09 -55.71
C GLY A 67 -20.45 12.11 -56.84
N GLY A 68 -21.33 11.95 -57.84
CA GLY A 68 -21.56 12.92 -58.90
C GLY A 68 -20.37 13.09 -59.87
N TRP A 69 -20.13 14.31 -60.34
CA TRP A 69 -19.08 14.58 -61.34
C TRP A 69 -17.66 14.45 -60.76
N ARG A 70 -17.50 14.59 -59.44
CA ARG A 70 -16.19 14.53 -58.76
C ARG A 70 -15.56 13.13 -58.82
N ALA A 71 -16.38 12.09 -58.87
CA ALA A 71 -15.96 10.69 -59.04
C ALA A 71 -15.18 10.44 -60.34
N TRP A 72 -15.33 11.32 -61.34
CA TRP A 72 -14.63 11.22 -62.61
C TRP A 72 -13.19 11.74 -62.55
N VAL A 73 -12.84 12.51 -61.51
CA VAL A 73 -11.47 13.00 -61.29
C VAL A 73 -10.67 11.88 -60.61
N PRO A 74 -9.63 11.31 -61.25
CA PRO A 74 -8.80 10.28 -60.63
C PRO A 74 -7.92 10.88 -59.53
N TRP A 75 -7.73 10.12 -58.46
CA TRP A 75 -6.90 10.51 -57.33
C TRP A 75 -5.55 9.78 -57.40
N PRO A 76 -4.43 10.46 -57.09
CA PRO A 76 -3.13 9.81 -56.96
C PRO A 76 -3.11 8.99 -55.67
N HIS A 77 -2.83 7.71 -55.82
CA HIS A 77 -2.54 6.76 -54.76
C HIS A 77 -1.04 6.53 -54.75
N VAL A 78 -0.37 7.13 -53.78
CA VAL A 78 1.09 7.09 -53.65
C VAL A 78 1.45 5.88 -52.81
N VAL A 79 2.38 5.07 -53.30
CA VAL A 79 2.93 3.90 -52.60
C VAL A 79 4.45 4.04 -52.57
N ALA A 80 5.02 4.11 -51.38
CA ALA A 80 6.45 4.18 -51.15
C ALA A 80 6.90 2.97 -50.35
N ASN A 81 7.87 2.21 -50.85
CA ASN A 81 8.42 1.03 -50.19
C ASN A 81 9.75 1.36 -49.51
N ASP A 82 10.02 0.70 -48.37
CA ASP A 82 11.24 0.81 -47.58
C ASP A 82 11.63 2.26 -47.26
N ILE A 83 10.88 2.86 -46.33
CA ILE A 83 11.10 4.23 -45.85
C ILE A 83 11.88 4.15 -44.53
N SER A 84 12.91 4.97 -44.40
CA SER A 84 13.71 5.08 -43.17
C SER A 84 13.90 6.53 -42.76
N ILE A 85 13.79 6.79 -41.46
CA ILE A 85 14.12 8.05 -40.80
C ILE A 85 15.34 7.82 -39.91
N GLY A 86 16.39 8.59 -40.14
CA GLY A 86 17.61 8.58 -39.35
C GLY A 86 17.37 9.07 -37.92
N ASN A 87 18.18 8.57 -37.00
CA ASN A 87 18.11 8.96 -35.60
C ASN A 87 18.81 10.29 -35.34
N ALA A 88 18.62 10.83 -34.13
CA ALA A 88 19.40 11.97 -33.68
C ALA A 88 20.90 11.59 -33.62
N PRO A 89 21.84 12.52 -33.87
CA PRO A 89 23.27 12.19 -33.91
C PRO A 89 23.83 11.58 -32.62
N TRP A 90 23.18 11.85 -31.49
CA TRP A 90 23.56 11.34 -30.17
C TRP A 90 22.94 9.98 -29.82
N ALA A 91 21.99 9.49 -30.62
CA ALA A 91 21.31 8.22 -30.37
C ALA A 91 22.21 7.03 -30.72
N LYS A 92 22.02 5.91 -30.02
CA LYS A 92 22.86 4.71 -30.22
C LYS A 92 22.55 3.99 -31.54
N ALA A 93 21.27 3.93 -31.92
CA ALA A 93 20.83 3.32 -33.16
C ALA A 93 20.86 4.34 -34.31
N PRO A 94 21.27 3.94 -35.53
CA PRO A 94 21.37 4.86 -36.67
C PRO A 94 20.01 5.30 -37.21
N THR A 95 18.97 4.47 -37.00
CA THR A 95 17.60 4.72 -37.46
C THR A 95 16.69 5.01 -36.28
N PHE A 96 15.81 5.99 -36.43
CA PHE A 96 14.74 6.30 -35.49
C PHE A 96 13.47 5.52 -35.82
N ALA A 97 13.07 5.51 -37.10
CA ALA A 97 11.87 4.84 -37.55
C ALA A 97 12.05 4.23 -38.93
N THR A 98 11.39 3.11 -39.17
CA THR A 98 11.35 2.43 -40.46
C THR A 98 9.93 2.01 -40.81
N LEU A 99 9.66 1.86 -42.10
CA LEU A 99 8.39 1.42 -42.62
C LEU A 99 8.62 0.61 -43.89
N LYS A 100 8.10 -0.60 -43.95
CA LYS A 100 8.25 -1.48 -45.13
C LYS A 100 7.49 -0.92 -46.33
N ARG A 101 6.31 -0.35 -46.10
CA ARG A 101 5.48 0.25 -47.14
C ARG A 101 4.51 1.27 -46.56
N GLY A 102 4.44 2.45 -47.17
CA GLY A 102 3.48 3.51 -46.87
C GLY A 102 2.59 3.80 -48.07
N GLU A 103 1.29 3.87 -47.84
CA GLU A 103 0.30 4.19 -48.87
C GLU A 103 -0.58 5.34 -48.42
N PHE A 104 -0.85 6.28 -49.32
CA PHE A 104 -1.85 7.31 -49.07
C PHE A 104 -2.51 7.78 -50.37
N SER A 105 -3.73 8.29 -50.27
CA SER A 105 -4.45 8.93 -51.37
C SER A 105 -4.66 10.42 -51.08
N LEU A 106 -4.44 11.25 -52.11
CA LEU A 106 -4.55 12.70 -52.00
C LEU A 106 -5.76 13.22 -52.78
N ALA A 107 -6.63 13.99 -52.12
CA ALA A 107 -7.72 14.67 -52.80
C ALA A 107 -7.20 15.88 -53.59
N LEU A 108 -7.35 15.89 -54.93
CA LEU A 108 -6.81 16.97 -55.75
C LEU A 108 -7.65 18.26 -55.72
N LEU A 109 -8.98 18.16 -55.69
CA LEU A 109 -9.85 19.34 -55.74
C LEU A 109 -9.69 20.28 -54.53
N PRO A 110 -9.52 19.79 -53.29
CA PRO A 110 -9.24 20.64 -52.13
C PRO A 110 -7.93 21.43 -52.24
N LEU A 111 -6.94 20.96 -53.02
CA LEU A 111 -5.67 21.67 -53.20
C LEU A 111 -5.86 23.06 -53.83
N LEU A 112 -6.89 23.24 -54.68
CA LEU A 112 -7.26 24.54 -55.26
C LEU A 112 -7.71 25.57 -54.21
N ARG A 113 -8.07 25.10 -53.02
CA ARG A 113 -8.44 25.91 -51.85
C ARG A 113 -7.38 25.82 -50.75
N GLN A 114 -6.15 25.46 -51.10
CA GLN A 114 -5.02 25.31 -50.17
C GLN A 114 -5.30 24.29 -49.04
N ARG A 115 -6.07 23.24 -49.32
CA ARG A 115 -6.32 22.15 -48.38
C ARG A 115 -5.72 20.86 -48.89
N VAL A 116 -4.78 20.30 -48.13
CA VAL A 116 -4.21 18.98 -48.35
C VAL A 116 -5.07 17.98 -47.59
N VAL A 117 -5.93 17.24 -48.29
CA VAL A 117 -6.81 16.24 -47.66
C VAL A 117 -6.29 14.85 -48.00
N ILE A 118 -5.86 14.12 -46.98
CA ILE A 118 -5.43 12.73 -47.05
C ILE A 118 -6.50 11.87 -46.40
N ARG A 119 -7.24 11.10 -47.21
CA ARG A 119 -8.35 10.30 -46.68
C ARG A 119 -7.87 9.15 -45.80
N ARG A 120 -6.84 8.44 -46.23
CA ARG A 120 -6.32 7.28 -45.51
C ARG A 120 -4.82 7.19 -45.70
N ILE A 121 -4.11 7.00 -44.59
CA ILE A 121 -2.71 6.60 -44.58
C ILE A 121 -2.66 5.16 -44.08
N GLN A 122 -2.15 4.24 -44.91
CA GLN A 122 -1.91 2.86 -44.52
C GLN A 122 -0.41 2.59 -44.42
N LEU A 123 0.02 2.16 -43.26
CA LEU A 123 1.41 1.83 -42.96
C LEU A 123 1.55 0.30 -42.82
N THR A 124 2.58 -0.28 -43.45
CA THR A 124 2.92 -1.71 -43.34
C THR A 124 4.20 -1.88 -42.55
N GLU A 125 4.12 -2.67 -41.48
CA GLU A 125 5.20 -2.98 -40.53
C GLU A 125 5.96 -1.72 -40.03
N PRO A 126 5.29 -0.66 -39.51
CA PRO A 126 5.99 0.48 -38.93
C PRO A 126 6.78 0.07 -37.68
N ALA A 127 8.04 0.48 -37.62
CA ALA A 127 8.88 0.31 -36.43
C ALA A 127 9.51 1.65 -36.00
N ALA A 128 9.54 1.92 -34.70
CA ALA A 128 10.19 3.09 -34.13
C ALA A 128 10.99 2.72 -32.88
N ASP A 129 12.17 3.31 -32.70
CA ASP A 129 13.01 3.12 -31.52
C ASP A 129 13.15 4.47 -30.79
N LEU A 130 12.38 4.60 -29.72
CA LEU A 130 12.30 5.77 -28.86
C LEU A 130 13.37 5.68 -27.78
N GLN A 131 14.18 6.73 -27.65
CA GLN A 131 15.26 6.82 -26.68
C GLN A 131 15.23 8.17 -25.95
N ARG A 132 15.22 8.13 -24.61
CA ARG A 132 15.45 9.30 -23.75
C ARG A 132 16.61 9.06 -22.78
N LEU A 133 17.53 10.02 -22.75
CA LEU A 133 18.70 10.03 -21.88
C LEU A 133 18.38 10.64 -20.51
N ALA A 134 19.24 10.39 -19.53
CA ALA A 134 19.09 10.94 -18.18
C ALA A 134 19.07 12.48 -18.12
N ASP A 135 19.67 13.16 -19.11
CA ASP A 135 19.67 14.62 -19.25
C ASP A 135 18.36 15.19 -19.86
N GLY A 136 17.38 14.33 -20.16
CA GLY A 136 16.08 14.70 -20.70
C GLY A 136 16.01 14.78 -22.22
N ARG A 137 17.14 14.66 -22.94
CA ARG A 137 17.11 14.62 -24.41
C ARG A 137 16.38 13.38 -24.89
N ALA A 138 15.43 13.58 -25.81
CA ALA A 138 14.58 12.54 -26.35
C ALA A 138 14.59 12.55 -27.87
N ASN A 139 14.76 11.37 -28.48
CA ASN A 139 14.90 11.28 -29.94
C ASN A 139 13.56 11.36 -30.67
N TRP A 140 12.42 11.46 -29.98
CA TRP A 140 11.12 11.77 -30.60
C TRP A 140 10.83 13.28 -30.66
N VAL A 141 11.71 14.12 -30.11
CA VAL A 141 11.63 15.57 -30.23
C VAL A 141 12.38 15.99 -31.49
N PHE A 142 11.67 16.62 -32.42
CA PHE A 142 12.21 17.09 -33.69
C PHE A 142 12.39 18.61 -33.63
N THR A 143 13.59 19.09 -33.98
CA THR A 143 13.84 20.53 -34.15
C THR A 143 13.52 20.90 -35.59
N LEU A 144 12.34 21.48 -35.78
CA LEU A 144 11.88 21.91 -37.10
C LEU A 144 12.48 23.30 -37.42
N PRO A 145 12.77 23.62 -38.69
CA PRO A 145 13.21 24.96 -39.09
C PRO A 145 12.14 26.00 -38.72
N GLU A 146 12.55 27.10 -38.07
CA GLU A 146 11.63 28.20 -37.78
C GLU A 146 11.12 28.83 -39.08
N SER A 147 9.80 28.92 -39.22
CA SER A 147 9.15 29.66 -40.31
C SER A 147 8.52 30.90 -39.73
N SER A 148 8.84 32.06 -40.30
CA SER A 148 8.41 33.38 -39.82
C SER A 148 6.93 33.68 -40.07
N GLU A 149 6.23 32.87 -40.88
CA GLU A 149 4.81 33.05 -41.19
C GLU A 149 4.06 31.69 -41.16
N PRO A 150 2.82 31.63 -40.64
CA PRO A 150 2.00 30.42 -40.68
C PRO A 150 1.73 30.00 -42.14
N SER A 151 1.89 28.71 -42.45
CA SER A 151 1.56 28.19 -43.78
C SER A 151 0.07 28.44 -44.10
N PRO A 152 -0.28 28.94 -45.30
CA PRO A 152 -1.67 29.07 -45.72
C PRO A 152 -2.33 27.71 -46.02
N TRP A 153 -1.56 26.63 -46.06
CA TRP A 153 -2.06 25.29 -46.33
C TRP A 153 -2.57 24.60 -45.06
N VAL A 154 -3.78 24.04 -45.13
CA VAL A 154 -4.36 23.22 -44.05
C VAL A 154 -4.24 21.75 -44.43
N LEU A 155 -3.60 20.96 -43.57
CA LEU A 155 -3.49 19.51 -43.69
C LEU A 155 -4.62 18.84 -42.90
N ASP A 156 -5.39 17.98 -43.56
CA ASP A 156 -6.49 17.21 -42.98
C ASP A 156 -6.24 15.72 -43.25
N ILE A 157 -6.14 14.91 -42.19
CA ILE A 157 -5.87 13.47 -42.27
C ILE A 157 -7.05 12.75 -41.62
N ASN A 158 -7.82 12.02 -42.43
CA ASN A 158 -9.09 11.45 -41.95
C ASN A 158 -8.92 10.08 -41.28
N GLU A 159 -7.92 9.28 -41.69
CA GLU A 159 -7.66 7.95 -41.12
C GLU A 159 -6.16 7.60 -41.18
N ILE A 160 -5.62 7.07 -40.09
CA ILE A 160 -4.28 6.47 -40.04
C ILE A 160 -4.42 5.03 -39.55
N GLY A 161 -4.03 4.07 -40.40
CA GLY A 161 -4.07 2.64 -40.13
C GLY A 161 -2.70 2.00 -40.32
N PHE A 162 -2.44 0.92 -39.58
CA PHE A 162 -1.28 0.06 -39.78
C PHE A 162 -1.60 -1.40 -39.44
N ASP A 163 -0.79 -2.33 -39.95
CA ASP A 163 -0.97 -3.77 -39.77
C ASP A 163 -0.25 -4.33 -38.54
N LYS A 164 1.04 -4.00 -38.33
CA LYS A 164 1.86 -4.46 -37.20
C LYS A 164 2.89 -3.39 -36.83
N GLY A 165 2.69 -2.74 -35.70
CA GLY A 165 3.62 -1.77 -35.14
C GLY A 165 4.62 -2.41 -34.19
N ARG A 166 5.88 -1.97 -34.24
CA ARG A 166 6.88 -2.24 -33.20
C ARG A 166 7.43 -0.93 -32.64
N VAL A 167 7.40 -0.75 -31.33
CA VAL A 167 8.02 0.38 -30.66
C VAL A 167 9.04 -0.15 -29.65
N GLY A 168 10.32 0.11 -29.88
CA GLY A 168 11.34 0.01 -28.83
C GLY A 168 11.32 1.28 -27.99
N PHE A 169 11.32 1.17 -26.67
CA PHE A 169 11.29 2.31 -25.76
C PHE A 169 12.35 2.16 -24.67
N VAL A 170 13.41 2.95 -24.77
CA VAL A 170 14.50 3.02 -23.80
C VAL A 170 14.51 4.39 -23.15
N ASP A 171 14.35 4.43 -21.84
CA ASP A 171 14.25 5.66 -21.07
C ASP A 171 15.11 5.59 -19.81
N GLU A 172 16.20 6.35 -19.76
CA GLU A 172 17.11 6.36 -18.62
C GLU A 172 16.52 7.08 -17.40
N THR A 173 15.63 8.05 -17.60
CA THR A 173 14.95 8.76 -16.50
C THR A 173 13.94 7.85 -15.80
N LEU A 174 13.13 7.14 -16.57
CA LEU A 174 12.15 6.17 -16.05
C LEU A 174 12.76 4.81 -15.73
N LYS A 175 14.00 4.57 -16.17
CA LYS A 175 14.69 3.26 -16.14
C LYS A 175 13.88 2.17 -16.85
N ALA A 176 13.39 2.48 -18.04
CA ALA A 176 12.59 1.59 -18.86
C ALA A 176 13.40 1.07 -20.06
N ASP A 177 13.24 -0.21 -20.38
CA ASP A 177 13.70 -0.85 -21.61
C ASP A 177 12.60 -1.82 -22.04
N LEU A 178 11.73 -1.35 -22.92
CA LEU A 178 10.48 -2.01 -23.27
C LEU A 178 10.36 -2.18 -24.78
N THR A 179 9.83 -3.31 -25.22
CA THR A 179 9.38 -3.53 -26.59
C THR A 179 7.87 -3.65 -26.61
N VAL A 180 7.21 -2.76 -27.34
CA VAL A 180 5.75 -2.75 -27.54
C VAL A 180 5.44 -3.21 -28.96
N LEU A 181 4.58 -4.21 -29.08
CA LEU A 181 3.98 -4.64 -30.33
C LEU A 181 2.54 -4.15 -30.37
N VAL A 182 2.10 -3.63 -31.52
CA VAL A 182 0.75 -3.07 -31.69
C VAL A 182 0.12 -3.66 -32.94
N ASP A 183 -1.08 -4.24 -32.82
CA ASP A 183 -1.81 -4.86 -33.92
C ASP A 183 -3.24 -4.26 -33.99
N PRO A 184 -3.83 -4.05 -35.19
CA PRO A 184 -5.22 -3.66 -35.31
C PRO A 184 -6.14 -4.80 -34.87
N LEU A 185 -7.25 -4.47 -34.21
CA LEU A 185 -8.26 -5.46 -33.77
C LEU A 185 -9.15 -5.96 -34.93
N GLY A 186 -8.98 -5.41 -36.13
CA GLY A 186 -9.85 -5.63 -37.28
C GLY A 186 -11.13 -4.81 -37.16
N LYS A 187 -12.14 -5.33 -36.45
CA LYS A 187 -13.35 -4.56 -36.14
C LYS A 187 -13.15 -3.76 -34.85
N PRO A 188 -13.50 -2.47 -34.79
CA PRO A 188 -13.48 -1.71 -33.56
C PRO A 188 -14.29 -2.44 -32.47
N VAL A 189 -13.74 -2.47 -31.26
CA VAL A 189 -14.41 -3.08 -30.10
C VAL A 189 -15.07 -1.95 -29.30
N PRO A 190 -16.39 -1.97 -29.11
CA PRO A 190 -17.09 -0.93 -28.36
C PRO A 190 -16.52 -0.73 -26.96
N PHE A 191 -16.37 0.54 -26.54
CA PHE A 191 -15.85 0.86 -25.21
C PHE A 191 -16.67 0.20 -24.09
N ALA A 192 -18.00 0.26 -24.21
CA ALA A 192 -18.94 -0.27 -23.23
C ALA A 192 -18.82 -1.79 -23.02
N ASP A 193 -18.41 -2.55 -24.04
CA ASP A 193 -18.27 -4.00 -23.97
C ASP A 193 -17.05 -4.42 -23.11
N VAL A 194 -16.05 -3.55 -22.99
CA VAL A 194 -14.82 -3.82 -22.24
C VAL A 194 -14.86 -3.15 -20.86
N ALA A 195 -15.23 -1.86 -20.82
CA ALA A 195 -15.24 -1.08 -19.58
C ALA A 195 -16.47 -1.38 -18.69
N GLY A 196 -17.53 -1.93 -19.28
CA GLY A 196 -18.83 -2.06 -18.63
C GLY A 196 -19.54 -0.71 -18.51
N ALA A 197 -20.85 -0.74 -18.29
CA ALA A 197 -21.69 0.47 -18.22
C ALA A 197 -21.32 1.45 -17.08
N ALA A 198 -20.52 1.02 -16.10
CA ALA A 198 -20.17 1.79 -14.91
C ALA A 198 -19.07 2.85 -15.12
N VAL A 199 -18.35 2.82 -16.25
CA VAL A 199 -17.24 3.76 -16.56
C VAL A 199 -17.67 4.79 -17.63
N ALA A 200 -18.97 4.87 -17.94
CA ALA A 200 -19.49 5.89 -18.84
C ALA A 200 -19.52 7.28 -18.15
N PRO A 201 -19.24 8.39 -18.86
CA PRO A 201 -19.30 9.73 -18.29
C PRO A 201 -20.66 9.98 -17.64
N GLN A 202 -20.68 10.30 -16.34
CA GLN A 202 -21.91 10.58 -15.60
C GLN A 202 -22.53 11.94 -16.00
N ASP A 203 -21.70 12.86 -16.47
CA ASP A 203 -22.12 14.18 -16.92
C ASP A 203 -22.34 14.17 -18.43
N GLY A 204 -23.60 14.15 -18.87
CA GLY A 204 -24.03 14.14 -20.29
C GLY A 204 -23.57 15.33 -21.16
N GLN A 205 -22.60 16.13 -20.70
CA GLN A 205 -21.89 17.15 -21.47
C GLN A 205 -20.56 16.68 -22.06
N ALA A 206 -19.95 15.59 -21.57
CA ALA A 206 -18.68 15.09 -22.11
C ALA A 206 -18.91 14.19 -23.35
N PRO A 207 -18.10 14.32 -24.41
CA PRO A 207 -18.20 13.43 -25.56
C PRO A 207 -17.92 11.98 -25.15
N ALA A 208 -18.73 11.04 -25.65
CA ALA A 208 -18.57 9.63 -25.34
C ALA A 208 -17.18 9.11 -25.78
N PRO A 209 -16.55 8.21 -25.02
CA PRO A 209 -15.31 7.55 -25.44
C PRO A 209 -15.50 6.84 -26.78
N ARG A 210 -14.47 6.88 -27.64
CA ARG A 210 -14.48 6.12 -28.90
C ARG A 210 -14.19 4.64 -28.64
N ASP A 211 -14.36 3.83 -29.68
CA ASP A 211 -14.07 2.40 -29.64
C ASP A 211 -12.57 2.11 -29.59
N TYR A 212 -12.23 0.92 -29.09
CA TYR A 212 -10.89 0.38 -29.17
C TYR A 212 -10.57 -0.06 -30.60
N VAL A 213 -9.41 0.34 -31.12
CA VAL A 213 -9.01 0.07 -32.51
C VAL A 213 -7.76 -0.80 -32.57
N PHE A 214 -6.86 -0.65 -31.59
CA PHE A 214 -5.58 -1.38 -31.55
C PHE A 214 -5.46 -2.22 -30.29
N GLY A 215 -4.93 -3.44 -30.44
CA GLY A 215 -4.39 -4.25 -29.37
C GLY A 215 -2.88 -4.03 -29.27
N TRP A 216 -2.32 -4.20 -28.08
CA TRP A 216 -0.89 -4.09 -27.88
C TRP A 216 -0.37 -5.11 -26.88
N LYS A 217 0.91 -5.43 -26.98
CA LYS A 217 1.66 -6.29 -26.06
C LYS A 217 2.98 -5.61 -25.71
N VAL A 218 3.41 -5.72 -24.46
CA VAL A 218 4.69 -5.19 -23.99
C VAL A 218 5.50 -6.29 -23.29
N ASP A 219 6.80 -6.30 -23.54
CA ASP A 219 7.79 -7.12 -22.85
C ASP A 219 9.06 -6.30 -22.60
N GLY A 220 9.77 -6.56 -21.50
CA GLY A 220 11.06 -5.94 -21.21
C GLY A 220 11.27 -5.73 -19.72
N LYS A 221 11.91 -4.61 -19.35
CA LYS A 221 12.20 -4.25 -17.97
C LYS A 221 11.78 -2.82 -17.66
N TYR A 222 11.16 -2.64 -16.49
CA TYR A 222 10.83 -1.34 -15.94
C TYR A 222 11.43 -1.24 -14.54
N LYS A 223 12.29 -0.23 -14.32
CA LYS A 223 13.05 -0.04 -13.07
C LYS A 223 13.82 -1.29 -12.64
N GLY A 224 14.32 -2.05 -13.62
CA GLY A 224 15.06 -3.30 -13.41
C GLY A 224 14.19 -4.54 -13.15
N LEU A 225 12.87 -4.39 -13.07
CA LEU A 225 11.92 -5.48 -12.86
C LEU A 225 11.37 -6.00 -14.19
N ASP A 226 11.26 -7.31 -14.32
CA ASP A 226 10.66 -7.94 -15.51
C ASP A 226 9.22 -7.43 -15.70
N THR A 227 8.91 -6.99 -16.91
CA THR A 227 7.66 -6.35 -17.26
C THR A 227 7.03 -7.06 -18.44
N LYS A 228 5.77 -7.46 -18.28
CA LYS A 228 4.95 -8.04 -19.34
C LYS A 228 3.55 -7.47 -19.26
N GLY A 229 2.91 -7.27 -20.40
CA GLY A 229 1.53 -6.85 -20.41
C GLY A 229 0.91 -6.86 -21.78
N GLU A 230 -0.39 -6.65 -21.80
CA GLU A 230 -1.16 -6.50 -23.02
C GLU A 230 -2.36 -5.60 -22.77
N GLY A 231 -2.99 -5.14 -23.83
CA GLY A 231 -4.13 -4.25 -23.69
C GLY A 231 -4.72 -3.81 -25.00
N LYS A 232 -5.60 -2.81 -24.91
CA LYS A 232 -6.29 -2.19 -26.04
C LYS A 232 -6.28 -0.67 -25.90
N VAL A 233 -6.24 0.03 -27.02
CA VAL A 233 -6.28 1.49 -27.08
C VAL A 233 -7.13 2.00 -28.24
N GLY A 234 -7.54 3.26 -28.15
CA GLY A 234 -8.29 3.96 -29.20
C GLY A 234 -7.48 4.22 -30.47
N GLY A 235 -8.16 4.72 -31.50
CA GLY A 235 -7.54 5.09 -32.77
C GLY A 235 -6.60 6.29 -32.67
N MET A 236 -5.55 6.33 -33.50
CA MET A 236 -4.47 7.35 -33.43
C MET A 236 -4.95 8.79 -33.63
N LEU A 237 -6.01 9.01 -34.40
CA LEU A 237 -6.55 10.36 -34.61
C LEU A 237 -7.22 10.95 -33.37
N ALA A 238 -7.70 10.11 -32.44
CA ALA A 238 -8.22 10.60 -31.16
C ALA A 238 -7.14 11.22 -30.28
N LEU A 239 -5.84 11.01 -30.59
CA LEU A 239 -4.74 11.66 -29.88
C LEU A 239 -4.61 13.15 -30.20
N GLN A 240 -5.21 13.64 -31.29
CA GLN A 240 -5.12 15.04 -31.72
C GLN A 240 -6.19 15.95 -31.10
N ASP A 241 -7.30 15.38 -30.62
CA ASP A 241 -8.38 16.14 -30.00
C ASP A 241 -8.25 16.08 -28.48
N PRO A 242 -7.81 17.16 -27.81
CA PRO A 242 -7.61 17.17 -26.36
C PRO A 242 -8.93 17.00 -25.58
N LYS A 243 -10.09 17.21 -26.21
CA LYS A 243 -11.41 17.07 -25.57
C LYS A 243 -12.01 15.68 -25.69
N GLN A 244 -11.45 14.83 -26.55
CA GLN A 244 -11.97 13.49 -26.80
C GLN A 244 -11.33 12.49 -25.83
N PRO A 245 -12.10 11.81 -24.96
CA PRO A 245 -11.55 10.79 -24.08
C PRO A 245 -10.95 9.64 -24.89
N PHE A 246 -9.66 9.38 -24.67
CA PHE A 246 -8.92 8.32 -25.33
C PHE A 246 -9.07 7.01 -24.56
N PRO A 247 -9.72 5.97 -25.11
CA PRO A 247 -10.00 4.74 -24.39
C PRO A 247 -8.70 3.93 -24.21
N VAL A 248 -8.49 3.42 -22.99
CA VAL A 248 -7.35 2.56 -22.64
C VAL A 248 -7.83 1.35 -21.85
N GLN A 249 -7.20 0.22 -22.11
CA GLN A 249 -7.31 -0.98 -21.31
C GLN A 249 -5.93 -1.62 -21.27
N ALA A 250 -5.51 -2.09 -20.10
CA ALA A 250 -4.23 -2.76 -19.93
C ALA A 250 -4.29 -3.79 -18.81
N ASP A 251 -3.59 -4.90 -19.00
CA ASP A 251 -3.21 -5.86 -17.98
C ASP A 251 -1.69 -5.96 -17.99
N VAL A 252 -1.05 -5.51 -16.91
CA VAL A 252 0.42 -5.39 -16.81
C VAL A 252 0.91 -6.05 -15.53
N ALA A 253 1.98 -6.82 -15.64
CA ALA A 253 2.75 -7.36 -14.53
C ALA A 253 4.15 -6.75 -14.54
N VAL A 254 4.55 -6.15 -13.42
CA VAL A 254 5.90 -5.62 -13.19
C VAL A 254 6.46 -6.27 -11.93
N GLY A 255 7.43 -7.16 -12.09
CA GLY A 255 7.91 -8.02 -11.01
C GLY A 255 6.76 -8.81 -10.37
N GLY A 256 6.58 -8.64 -9.06
CA GLY A 256 5.48 -9.27 -8.30
C GLY A 256 4.15 -8.50 -8.32
N THR A 257 4.10 -7.31 -8.92
CA THR A 257 2.90 -6.46 -8.94
C THR A 257 2.13 -6.63 -10.23
N LYS A 258 0.82 -6.84 -10.15
CA LYS A 258 -0.10 -6.91 -11.28
C LYS A 258 -1.09 -5.75 -11.21
N ALA A 259 -1.31 -5.10 -12.34
CA ALA A 259 -2.26 -4.02 -12.51
C ALA A 259 -3.19 -4.32 -13.69
N SER A 260 -4.49 -4.12 -13.51
CA SER A 260 -5.48 -4.11 -14.58
C SER A 260 -6.16 -2.75 -14.58
N ILE A 261 -6.13 -2.05 -15.71
CA ILE A 261 -6.76 -0.74 -15.88
C ILE A 261 -7.75 -0.78 -17.03
N THR A 262 -8.86 -0.06 -16.88
CA THR A 262 -9.81 0.16 -17.96
C THR A 262 -10.47 1.52 -17.78
N GLY A 263 -10.47 2.36 -18.80
CA GLY A 263 -11.07 3.69 -18.74
C GLY A 263 -10.54 4.60 -19.83
N THR A 264 -10.32 5.87 -19.51
CA THR A 264 -9.93 6.88 -20.50
C THR A 264 -8.82 7.81 -20.03
N VAL A 265 -8.12 8.39 -21.00
CA VAL A 265 -7.14 9.46 -20.82
C VAL A 265 -7.67 10.70 -21.54
N THR A 266 -7.70 11.83 -20.83
CA THR A 266 -8.03 13.13 -21.41
C THR A 266 -6.75 13.87 -21.77
N ASP A 267 -6.73 14.50 -22.94
CA ASP A 267 -5.55 15.13 -23.53
C ASP A 267 -4.30 14.21 -23.46
N PRO A 268 -4.30 13.10 -24.22
CA PRO A 268 -3.24 12.09 -24.16
C PRO A 268 -1.87 12.63 -24.60
N ALA A 269 -1.83 13.69 -25.42
CA ALA A 269 -0.59 14.32 -25.85
C ALA A 269 0.14 15.01 -24.69
N ASN A 270 -0.60 15.64 -23.77
CA ASN A 270 -0.04 16.28 -22.58
C ASN A 270 -0.26 15.48 -21.29
N LEU A 271 -0.89 14.31 -21.38
CA LEU A 271 -1.36 13.51 -20.24
C LEU A 271 -2.17 14.36 -19.26
N GLY A 272 -3.28 14.95 -19.70
CA GLY A 272 -4.05 15.89 -18.87
C GLY A 272 -4.66 15.25 -17.62
N ALA A 273 -5.51 14.24 -17.82
CA ALA A 273 -6.21 13.54 -16.75
C ALA A 273 -6.47 12.07 -17.05
N LEU A 274 -6.59 11.27 -15.99
CA LEU A 274 -6.95 9.84 -16.04
C LEU A 274 -8.30 9.63 -15.38
N ASP A 275 -9.14 8.78 -15.96
CA ASP A 275 -10.36 8.27 -15.36
C ASP A 275 -10.40 6.75 -15.64
N LEU A 276 -10.04 5.95 -14.64
CA LEU A 276 -9.71 4.54 -14.79
C LEU A 276 -10.35 3.71 -13.68
N ARG A 277 -10.95 2.57 -14.02
CA ARG A 277 -11.08 1.48 -13.06
C ARG A 277 -9.73 0.80 -12.91
N LEU A 278 -9.22 0.73 -11.69
CA LEU A 278 -7.91 0.18 -11.36
C LEU A 278 -8.04 -1.01 -10.41
N LYS A 279 -7.51 -2.15 -10.84
CA LYS A 279 -7.25 -3.31 -9.99
C LYS A 279 -5.75 -3.46 -9.78
N LEU A 280 -5.32 -3.61 -8.53
CA LEU A 280 -3.93 -3.87 -8.17
C LEU A 280 -3.85 -5.16 -7.36
N ALA A 281 -2.78 -5.92 -7.54
CA ALA A 281 -2.47 -7.07 -6.69
C ALA A 281 -0.97 -7.30 -6.61
N GLY A 282 -0.49 -7.81 -5.48
CA GLY A 282 0.92 -8.11 -5.28
C GLY A 282 1.19 -8.87 -3.99
N ALA A 283 2.45 -9.28 -3.80
CA ALA A 283 2.84 -10.04 -2.60
C ALA A 283 2.96 -9.18 -1.34
N SER A 284 3.24 -7.87 -1.49
CA SER A 284 3.33 -6.90 -0.40
C SER A 284 3.14 -5.49 -0.96
N MET A 285 2.43 -4.62 -0.22
CA MET A 285 2.24 -3.22 -0.63
C MET A 285 3.55 -2.44 -0.69
N ALA A 286 4.58 -2.84 0.07
CA ALA A 286 5.91 -2.23 0.01
C ALA A 286 6.55 -2.31 -1.39
N GLN A 287 6.15 -3.27 -2.22
CA GLN A 287 6.64 -3.42 -3.61
C GLN A 287 6.11 -2.33 -4.55
N LEU A 288 5.11 -1.54 -4.13
CA LEU A 288 4.64 -0.38 -4.90
C LEU A 288 5.61 0.79 -4.87
N TYR A 289 6.47 0.89 -3.86
CA TYR A 289 7.42 2.00 -3.76
C TYR A 289 8.38 2.14 -4.95
N PRO A 290 9.15 1.11 -5.34
CA PRO A 290 10.04 1.25 -6.48
C PRO A 290 9.27 1.67 -7.74
N LEU A 291 7.99 1.27 -7.88
CA LEU A 291 7.16 1.59 -9.04
C LEU A 291 6.59 3.02 -9.00
N THR A 292 6.04 3.44 -7.87
CA THR A 292 5.18 4.63 -7.75
C THR A 292 5.75 5.73 -6.87
N GLY A 293 6.76 5.44 -6.05
CA GLY A 293 7.29 6.34 -5.03
C GLY A 293 6.45 6.40 -3.74
N VAL A 294 5.28 5.75 -3.67
CA VAL A 294 4.43 5.73 -2.47
C VAL A 294 5.05 4.83 -1.39
N THR A 295 5.23 5.34 -0.18
CA THR A 295 5.79 4.60 0.95
C THR A 295 4.70 3.84 1.72
N LEU A 296 4.45 2.61 1.31
CA LEU A 296 3.54 1.69 2.01
C LEU A 296 4.31 0.64 2.82
N PRO A 297 3.75 0.16 3.95
CA PRO A 297 4.42 -0.80 4.81
C PRO A 297 4.47 -2.20 4.19
N ASP A 298 5.23 -3.10 4.81
CA ASP A 298 5.19 -4.51 4.47
C ASP A 298 3.84 -5.11 4.87
N THR A 299 3.24 -5.85 3.95
CA THR A 299 1.95 -6.50 4.18
C THR A 299 1.98 -7.94 3.65
N PRO A 300 1.06 -8.80 4.09
CA PRO A 300 0.72 -10.01 3.34
C PRO A 300 0.23 -9.67 1.92
N PRO A 301 0.03 -10.68 1.06
CA PRO A 301 -0.50 -10.48 -0.28
C PRO A 301 -1.76 -9.63 -0.28
N TYR A 302 -1.83 -8.67 -1.19
CA TYR A 302 -2.92 -7.71 -1.27
C TYR A 302 -3.58 -7.74 -2.65
N SER A 303 -4.84 -7.30 -2.69
CA SER A 303 -5.56 -7.04 -3.93
C SER A 303 -6.58 -5.92 -3.74
N THR A 304 -6.73 -5.01 -4.69
CA THR A 304 -7.72 -3.92 -4.67
C THR A 304 -8.44 -3.80 -6.02
N ASP A 305 -9.64 -3.24 -6.02
CA ASP A 305 -10.44 -2.82 -7.19
C ASP A 305 -11.17 -1.53 -6.83
N GLY A 306 -10.99 -0.46 -7.61
CA GLY A 306 -11.61 0.84 -7.34
C GLY A 306 -11.51 1.79 -8.52
N HIS A 307 -11.95 3.02 -8.32
CA HIS A 307 -11.95 4.06 -9.35
C HIS A 307 -10.81 5.06 -9.13
N LEU A 308 -9.84 5.08 -10.04
CA LEU A 308 -8.73 6.03 -10.04
C LEU A 308 -9.04 7.21 -10.97
N VAL A 309 -9.12 8.41 -10.38
CA VAL A 309 -9.13 9.68 -11.12
C VAL A 309 -7.81 10.38 -10.86
N ALA A 310 -7.10 10.82 -11.90
CA ALA A 310 -5.84 11.54 -11.72
C ALA A 310 -5.82 12.85 -12.51
N LYS A 311 -5.32 13.91 -11.87
CA LYS A 311 -5.02 15.20 -12.50
C LYS A 311 -3.51 15.36 -12.53
N LEU A 312 -2.91 15.14 -13.69
CA LEU A 312 -1.45 15.07 -13.81
C LEU A 312 -0.82 16.46 -14.03
N GLN A 313 -1.56 17.40 -14.64
CA GLN A 313 -1.12 18.76 -14.95
C GLN A 313 -1.63 19.81 -13.95
N ASN A 314 -1.61 19.49 -12.66
CA ASN A 314 -2.07 20.39 -11.60
C ASN A 314 -0.91 21.29 -11.13
N PRO A 315 -1.11 22.61 -10.90
CA PRO A 315 -0.02 23.53 -10.52
C PRO A 315 0.75 23.12 -9.25
N GLY A 316 0.10 22.41 -8.32
CA GLY A 316 0.73 21.90 -7.10
C GLY A 316 1.36 20.51 -7.24
N GLY A 317 1.49 20.00 -8.46
CA GLY A 317 1.88 18.63 -8.77
C GLY A 317 0.69 17.68 -8.92
N ALA A 318 0.96 16.51 -9.49
CA ALA A 318 -0.08 15.55 -9.84
C ALA A 318 -0.86 15.04 -8.61
N VAL A 319 -2.17 14.85 -8.77
CA VAL A 319 -3.06 14.34 -7.72
C VAL A 319 -3.77 13.09 -8.24
N PHE A 320 -3.79 12.03 -7.42
CA PHE A 320 -4.40 10.74 -7.71
C PHE A 320 -5.46 10.44 -6.64
N ASP A 321 -6.72 10.35 -7.05
CA ASP A 321 -7.84 10.00 -6.18
C ASP A 321 -8.28 8.57 -6.50
N TYR A 322 -8.04 7.63 -5.58
CA TYR A 322 -8.50 6.25 -5.65
C TYR A 322 -9.73 6.07 -4.77
N LYS A 323 -10.89 6.07 -5.40
CA LYS A 323 -12.21 6.16 -4.79
C LYS A 323 -12.92 4.82 -4.70
N ASP A 324 -13.74 4.68 -3.66
CA ASP A 324 -14.62 3.53 -3.42
C ASP A 324 -13.92 2.18 -3.61
N PHE A 325 -12.63 2.11 -3.25
CA PHE A 325 -11.88 0.91 -3.52
C PHE A 325 -12.31 -0.20 -2.57
N ASN A 326 -12.35 -1.42 -3.10
CA ASN A 326 -12.57 -2.64 -2.37
C ASN A 326 -11.31 -3.47 -2.42
N GLY A 327 -10.77 -3.83 -1.26
CA GLY A 327 -9.50 -4.51 -1.16
C GLY A 327 -9.43 -5.57 -0.10
N LYS A 328 -8.36 -6.36 -0.19
CA LYS A 328 -7.95 -7.36 0.79
C LYS A 328 -6.46 -7.23 1.06
N VAL A 329 -6.09 -7.45 2.31
CA VAL A 329 -4.70 -7.58 2.77
C VAL A 329 -4.63 -8.86 3.59
N GLY A 330 -3.97 -9.89 3.07
CA GLY A 330 -4.12 -11.24 3.60
C GLY A 330 -5.58 -11.69 3.53
N ASN A 331 -6.18 -11.98 4.68
CA ASN A 331 -7.60 -12.33 4.80
C ASN A 331 -8.43 -11.24 5.50
N SER A 332 -7.87 -10.03 5.63
CA SER A 332 -8.55 -8.84 6.11
C SER A 332 -9.10 -8.05 4.94
N ASP A 333 -10.32 -7.52 5.06
CA ASP A 333 -10.86 -6.58 4.07
C ASP A 333 -10.46 -5.14 4.40
N LEU A 334 -10.31 -4.33 3.36
CA LEU A 334 -9.96 -2.91 3.47
C LEU A 334 -10.66 -2.14 2.36
N HIS A 335 -11.37 -1.08 2.73
CA HIS A 335 -12.22 -0.31 1.82
C HIS A 335 -12.05 1.19 2.06
N GLY A 336 -12.31 2.02 1.05
CA GLY A 336 -12.48 3.46 1.25
C GLY A 336 -11.92 4.31 0.13
N ASP A 337 -11.46 5.51 0.50
CA ASP A 337 -10.96 6.51 -0.42
C ASP A 337 -9.55 6.96 -0.01
N ILE A 338 -8.65 7.04 -0.98
CA ILE A 338 -7.28 7.50 -0.80
C ILE A 338 -6.95 8.55 -1.86
N THR A 339 -6.36 9.66 -1.43
CA THR A 339 -5.76 10.66 -2.32
C THR A 339 -4.26 10.68 -2.11
N PHE A 340 -3.51 10.63 -3.21
CA PHE A 340 -2.06 10.82 -3.23
C PHE A 340 -1.72 12.07 -4.03
N ALA A 341 -1.14 13.07 -3.38
CA ALA A 341 -0.74 14.33 -4.01
C ALA A 341 0.79 14.43 -4.07
N MET A 342 1.34 14.51 -5.28
CA MET A 342 2.77 14.66 -5.56
C MET A 342 3.18 16.14 -5.48
N GLY A 343 3.12 16.72 -4.28
CA GLY A 343 3.49 18.12 -4.02
C GLY A 343 4.90 18.30 -3.43
N ALA A 344 5.36 19.54 -3.35
CA ALA A 344 6.56 19.94 -2.61
C ALA A 344 6.17 20.44 -1.20
N PRO A 345 7.02 20.27 -0.17
CA PRO A 345 8.36 19.65 -0.21
C PRO A 345 8.34 18.12 -0.29
N ARG A 346 7.19 17.49 -0.02
CA ARG A 346 7.00 16.03 -0.05
C ARG A 346 5.60 15.67 -0.54
N PRO A 347 5.44 14.49 -1.14
CA PRO A 347 4.12 13.96 -1.44
C PRO A 347 3.32 13.71 -0.15
N LYS A 348 1.98 13.81 -0.25
CA LYS A 348 1.05 13.56 0.85
C LYS A 348 0.04 12.48 0.48
N LEU A 349 -0.11 11.47 1.34
CA LEU A 349 -1.17 10.47 1.27
C LEU A 349 -2.27 10.80 2.27
N THR A 350 -3.52 10.94 1.83
CA THR A 350 -4.67 11.18 2.71
C THR A 350 -5.76 10.17 2.48
N GLY A 351 -6.45 9.69 3.51
CA GLY A 351 -7.54 8.74 3.28
C GLY A 351 -8.40 8.41 4.48
N LYS A 352 -9.56 7.83 4.18
CA LYS A 352 -10.48 7.24 5.17
C LYS A 352 -10.73 5.81 4.77
N LEU A 353 -10.34 4.90 5.65
CA LEU A 353 -10.38 3.47 5.43
C LEU A 353 -11.34 2.82 6.41
N SER A 354 -11.98 1.75 5.96
CA SER A 354 -12.83 0.92 6.79
C SER A 354 -12.57 -0.56 6.56
N SER A 355 -12.79 -1.35 7.59
CA SER A 355 -12.69 -2.82 7.54
C SER A 355 -13.86 -3.43 8.29
N LYS A 356 -14.59 -4.34 7.64
CA LYS A 356 -15.62 -5.14 8.28
C LYS A 356 -14.97 -6.22 9.15
N GLN A 357 -13.89 -6.82 8.65
CA GLN A 357 -13.13 -7.87 9.30
C GLN A 357 -11.62 -7.63 9.14
N LEU A 358 -10.97 -7.43 10.28
CA LEU A 358 -9.54 -7.24 10.39
C LEU A 358 -8.92 -8.40 11.16
N ARG A 359 -7.92 -9.08 10.61
CA ARG A 359 -7.19 -10.13 11.31
C ARG A 359 -5.90 -9.55 11.88
N MET A 360 -5.68 -9.73 13.17
CA MET A 360 -4.48 -9.22 13.83
C MET A 360 -3.18 -9.79 13.23
N VAL A 361 -3.22 -11.06 12.79
CA VAL A 361 -2.07 -11.71 12.12
C VAL A 361 -1.69 -11.04 10.80
N ASP A 362 -2.64 -10.37 10.12
CA ASP A 362 -2.35 -9.65 8.87
C ASP A 362 -1.75 -8.26 9.14
N LEU A 363 -1.93 -7.72 10.36
CA LEU A 363 -1.27 -6.49 10.85
C LEU A 363 0.11 -6.75 11.47
N GLY A 364 0.42 -8.00 11.81
CA GLY A 364 1.67 -8.40 12.46
C GLY A 364 2.93 -7.78 11.82
N PRO A 365 3.08 -7.82 10.49
CA PRO A 365 4.26 -7.26 9.83
C PRO A 365 4.50 -5.77 10.12
N LEU A 366 3.45 -4.99 10.42
CA LEU A 366 3.56 -3.57 10.78
C LEU A 366 4.32 -3.33 12.10
N ILE A 367 4.28 -4.31 13.01
CA ILE A 367 4.91 -4.26 14.33
C ILE A 367 6.05 -5.28 14.49
N GLY A 368 6.52 -5.85 13.38
CA GLY A 368 7.64 -6.79 13.37
C GLY A 368 7.29 -8.22 13.77
N VAL A 369 6.02 -8.61 13.66
CA VAL A 369 5.52 -9.97 13.92
C VAL A 369 5.24 -10.68 12.60
N PRO A 370 5.74 -11.91 12.37
CA PRO A 370 5.44 -12.64 11.14
C PRO A 370 3.96 -13.00 11.05
N ALA A 371 3.36 -12.91 9.86
CA ALA A 371 2.06 -13.50 9.58
C ALA A 371 2.16 -15.04 9.60
N ASP A 372 1.18 -15.73 10.19
CA ASP A 372 1.19 -17.19 10.41
C ASP A 372 1.66 -18.02 9.21
N GLY A 373 2.64 -18.91 9.44
CA GLY A 373 2.77 -20.25 8.86
C GLY A 373 2.95 -20.42 7.34
N THR A 374 2.60 -19.45 6.52
CA THR A 374 3.09 -19.40 5.15
C THR A 374 4.55 -18.99 5.24
N ALA A 375 5.44 -19.97 5.01
CA ALA A 375 6.77 -19.69 4.49
C ALA A 375 6.63 -18.47 3.56
N ALA A 376 7.37 -17.41 3.87
CA ALA A 376 7.42 -16.19 3.09
C ALA A 376 7.14 -16.53 1.63
N ALA A 377 6.08 -15.94 1.05
CA ALA A 377 5.94 -15.98 -0.40
C ALA A 377 7.33 -15.67 -0.97
N PRO A 378 7.83 -16.41 -1.97
CA PRO A 378 9.21 -16.31 -2.43
C PRO A 378 9.42 -14.92 -3.08
N ALA A 379 9.62 -13.93 -2.23
CA ALA A 379 9.87 -12.53 -2.53
C ALA A 379 11.10 -12.21 -1.71
N ASP A 380 12.25 -12.57 -2.28
CA ASP A 380 13.61 -12.40 -1.80
C ASP A 380 13.90 -12.80 -0.35
N LYS A 381 14.98 -13.58 -0.18
CA LYS A 381 15.64 -13.80 1.10
C LYS A 381 16.30 -12.50 1.59
N THR A 382 15.55 -11.42 1.74
CA THR A 382 16.03 -10.20 2.39
C THR A 382 16.21 -10.50 3.87
N LYS A 383 17.29 -9.99 4.45
CA LYS A 383 17.66 -10.14 5.86
C LYS A 383 16.65 -9.50 6.84
N ASP A 384 15.57 -8.92 6.31
CA ASP A 384 14.68 -7.99 7.00
C ASP A 384 13.28 -8.56 7.24
N ALA A 385 13.03 -9.84 6.96
CA ALA A 385 11.75 -10.48 7.25
C ALA A 385 11.51 -10.63 8.76
N PRO A 386 10.26 -10.48 9.26
CA PRO A 386 9.94 -10.71 10.66
C PRO A 386 10.32 -12.12 11.11
N ALA A 387 11.10 -12.22 12.19
CA ALA A 387 11.53 -13.50 12.76
C ALA A 387 11.05 -13.61 14.21
N LYS A 388 10.65 -14.83 14.61
CA LYS A 388 10.28 -15.09 16.00
C LYS A 388 11.49 -14.91 16.91
N PRO A 389 11.38 -14.19 18.04
CA PRO A 389 12.48 -14.02 18.98
C PRO A 389 12.96 -15.39 19.53
N LYS A 390 14.28 -15.51 19.78
CA LYS A 390 14.91 -16.74 20.31
C LYS A 390 15.13 -16.66 21.82
N GLY A 391 15.22 -17.82 22.48
CA GLY A 391 15.66 -17.93 23.87
C GLY A 391 14.64 -17.45 24.91
N GLY A 392 13.35 -17.80 24.73
CA GLY A 392 12.28 -17.44 25.67
C GLY A 392 11.80 -15.99 25.57
N LYS A 393 12.32 -15.23 24.59
CA LYS A 393 11.88 -13.87 24.27
C LYS A 393 10.57 -13.87 23.46
N VAL A 394 9.77 -12.84 23.65
CA VAL A 394 8.45 -12.62 23.04
C VAL A 394 8.32 -11.24 22.39
N LEU A 395 9.12 -10.24 22.79
CA LEU A 395 9.05 -8.89 22.23
C LEU A 395 9.63 -8.84 20.80
N PRO A 396 8.94 -8.21 19.83
CA PRO A 396 9.44 -8.09 18.47
C PRO A 396 10.76 -7.32 18.37
N THR A 397 11.76 -7.92 17.71
CA THR A 397 13.10 -7.35 17.55
C THR A 397 13.36 -6.76 16.16
N GLN A 398 12.44 -6.93 15.21
CA GLN A 398 12.60 -6.39 13.86
C GLN A 398 12.63 -4.87 13.89
N ALA A 399 13.58 -4.29 13.16
CA ALA A 399 13.72 -2.85 13.10
C ALA A 399 12.62 -2.20 12.23
N PHE A 400 12.12 -1.04 12.64
CA PHE A 400 11.26 -0.22 11.79
C PHE A 400 12.10 0.37 10.64
N ARG A 401 11.53 0.41 9.44
CA ARG A 401 12.14 1.05 8.25
C ARG A 401 11.87 2.56 8.24
N THR A 402 12.52 3.26 9.17
CA THR A 402 12.36 4.71 9.38
C THR A 402 13.06 5.57 8.33
N ASP A 403 13.99 5.00 7.57
CA ASP A 403 14.72 5.65 6.48
C ASP A 403 13.80 6.29 5.43
N ARG A 404 12.58 5.76 5.29
CA ARG A 404 11.60 6.18 4.29
C ARG A 404 10.45 6.99 4.86
N TRP A 405 10.46 7.25 6.17
CA TRP A 405 9.41 8.04 6.84
C TRP A 405 9.48 9.53 6.51
N ARG A 406 10.60 9.99 5.94
CA ARG A 406 10.77 11.37 5.46
C ARG A 406 10.53 11.52 3.95
N ASP A 407 10.26 10.43 3.23
CA ASP A 407 10.00 10.49 1.79
C ASP A 407 8.58 10.98 1.47
N MET A 408 7.64 10.91 2.43
CA MET A 408 6.22 11.20 2.24
C MET A 408 5.56 11.56 3.59
N ASP A 409 4.57 12.45 3.55
CA ASP A 409 3.67 12.72 4.67
C ASP A 409 2.34 11.91 4.51
N ALA A 410 1.69 11.52 5.60
CA ALA A 410 0.45 10.75 5.57
C ALA A 410 -0.57 11.26 6.60
N ASP A 411 -1.86 11.11 6.28
CA ASP A 411 -3.00 11.49 7.12
C ASP A 411 -4.18 10.54 6.80
N VAL A 412 -4.20 9.40 7.49
CA VAL A 412 -5.07 8.27 7.15
C VAL A 412 -5.82 7.80 8.40
N SER A 413 -7.15 7.71 8.31
CA SER A 413 -7.97 7.09 9.36
C SER A 413 -8.39 5.67 8.96
N LEU A 414 -8.45 4.76 9.92
CA LEU A 414 -8.95 3.40 9.75
C LEU A 414 -9.92 3.05 10.88
N ASP A 415 -11.14 2.68 10.50
CA ASP A 415 -12.14 2.12 11.42
C ASP A 415 -12.41 0.65 11.07
N ALA A 416 -12.29 -0.26 12.05
CA ALA A 416 -12.57 -1.67 11.87
C ALA A 416 -13.55 -2.21 12.91
N GLY A 417 -14.62 -2.89 12.46
CA GLY A 417 -15.66 -3.41 13.35
C GLY A 417 -15.25 -4.73 14.03
N ARG A 418 -15.10 -5.80 13.24
CA ARG A 418 -14.77 -7.14 13.76
C ARG A 418 -13.27 -7.39 13.68
N ILE A 419 -12.66 -7.73 14.82
CA ILE A 419 -11.26 -8.12 14.87
C ILE A 419 -11.17 -9.62 15.11
N ILE A 420 -10.48 -10.33 14.23
CA ILE A 420 -10.19 -11.76 14.36
C ILE A 420 -8.74 -11.92 14.81
N HIS A 421 -8.55 -12.78 15.79
CA HIS A 421 -7.22 -13.10 16.28
C HIS A 421 -7.19 -14.57 16.70
N ASP A 422 -5.98 -15.11 16.74
CA ASP A 422 -5.64 -16.51 17.02
C ASP A 422 -5.89 -16.93 18.48
N SER A 423 -5.87 -15.99 19.44
CA SER A 423 -6.25 -16.29 20.82
C SER A 423 -7.74 -16.07 21.09
N LYS A 424 -8.21 -16.61 22.20
CA LYS A 424 -9.59 -16.49 22.67
C LYS A 424 -9.93 -15.09 23.22
N LEU A 425 -8.98 -14.15 23.23
CA LEU A 425 -9.17 -12.80 23.75
C LEU A 425 -10.13 -12.03 22.83
N PRO A 426 -11.29 -11.57 23.33
CA PRO A 426 -12.24 -10.85 22.50
C PRO A 426 -11.71 -9.44 22.21
N LEU A 427 -11.43 -9.17 20.94
CA LEU A 427 -11.04 -7.86 20.39
C LEU A 427 -12.14 -7.34 19.46
N SER A 428 -12.43 -6.04 19.49
CA SER A 428 -13.42 -5.40 18.61
C SER A 428 -13.10 -3.93 18.37
N ASP A 429 -13.81 -3.29 17.44
CA ASP A 429 -13.94 -1.83 17.33
C ASP A 429 -12.61 -1.07 17.35
N LEU A 430 -11.75 -1.29 16.36
CA LEU A 430 -10.53 -0.51 16.15
C LEU A 430 -10.89 0.83 15.51
N SER A 431 -10.36 1.92 16.04
CA SER A 431 -10.37 3.23 15.39
C SER A 431 -8.98 3.83 15.58
N VAL A 432 -8.30 4.12 14.47
CA VAL A 432 -6.95 4.70 14.48
C VAL A 432 -6.83 5.83 13.46
N HIS A 433 -6.25 6.95 13.85
CA HIS A 433 -5.85 8.03 12.95
C HIS A 433 -4.33 8.13 12.90
N VAL A 434 -3.77 7.85 11.73
CA VAL A 434 -2.35 7.77 11.44
C VAL A 434 -1.93 9.08 10.77
N VAL A 435 -1.04 9.83 11.43
CA VAL A 435 -0.42 11.02 10.87
C VAL A 435 1.08 10.81 10.79
N LEU A 436 1.64 10.87 9.58
CA LEU A 436 3.09 10.91 9.36
C LEU A 436 3.45 12.30 8.85
N GLN A 437 4.28 13.02 9.58
CA GLN A 437 4.72 14.35 9.19
C GLN A 437 6.21 14.52 9.47
N ASP A 438 7.01 14.75 8.43
CA ASP A 438 8.46 14.92 8.53
C ASP A 438 9.18 13.81 9.32
N GLY A 439 8.81 12.56 9.08
CA GLY A 439 9.40 11.43 9.79
C GLY A 439 8.85 11.20 11.20
N LYS A 440 7.84 11.96 11.64
CA LYS A 440 7.16 11.77 12.92
C LYS A 440 5.81 11.08 12.71
N LEU A 441 5.66 9.90 13.27
CA LEU A 441 4.44 9.10 13.22
C LEU A 441 3.63 9.30 14.51
N THR A 442 2.38 9.71 14.35
CA THR A 442 1.40 9.88 15.42
C THR A 442 0.21 8.97 15.16
N LEU A 443 -0.22 8.24 16.17
CA LEU A 443 -1.47 7.48 16.19
C LEU A 443 -2.37 8.10 17.25
N ASP A 444 -3.32 8.94 16.82
CA ASP A 444 -4.20 9.69 17.73
C ASP A 444 -5.57 10.03 17.11
N PRO A 445 -6.69 9.40 17.55
CA PRO A 445 -6.73 8.40 18.62
C PRO A 445 -6.19 7.06 18.15
N PHE A 446 -5.68 6.26 19.10
CA PHE A 446 -5.55 4.81 18.97
C PHE A 446 -6.53 4.15 19.94
N LYS A 447 -7.61 3.57 19.42
CA LYS A 447 -8.70 3.00 20.22
C LYS A 447 -9.04 1.59 19.76
N PHE A 448 -9.24 0.67 20.70
CA PHE A 448 -9.82 -0.65 20.41
C PHE A 448 -10.58 -1.23 21.60
N GLY A 449 -11.60 -2.03 21.32
CA GLY A 449 -12.33 -2.84 22.27
C GLY A 449 -11.58 -4.10 22.65
N ILE A 450 -11.56 -4.44 23.94
CA ILE A 450 -10.90 -5.63 24.48
C ILE A 450 -11.59 -6.08 25.76
N ALA A 451 -11.87 -7.38 25.89
CA ALA A 451 -12.42 -7.97 27.12
C ALA A 451 -13.70 -7.26 27.64
N GLY A 452 -14.54 -6.77 26.73
CA GLY A 452 -15.79 -6.05 27.03
C GLY A 452 -15.60 -4.59 27.49
N GLY A 453 -14.36 -4.13 27.63
CA GLY A 453 -14.00 -2.73 27.89
C GLY A 453 -13.35 -2.08 26.67
N ASN A 454 -12.58 -1.02 26.89
CA ASN A 454 -11.84 -0.33 25.84
C ASN A 454 -10.44 0.08 26.28
N ILE A 455 -9.56 0.19 25.29
CA ILE A 455 -8.27 0.86 25.39
C ILE A 455 -8.30 2.06 24.44
N ASN A 456 -7.87 3.21 24.93
CA ASN A 456 -7.70 4.43 24.16
C ASN A 456 -6.36 5.07 24.50
N GLY A 457 -5.73 5.73 23.53
CA GLY A 457 -4.48 6.43 23.80
C GLY A 457 -3.84 7.03 22.57
N THR A 458 -2.61 7.47 22.77
CA THR A 458 -1.82 8.18 21.78
C THR A 458 -0.42 7.58 21.71
N ILE A 459 0.05 7.29 20.50
CA ILE A 459 1.39 6.76 20.23
C ILE A 459 2.13 7.77 19.35
N ASN A 460 3.32 8.21 19.80
CA ASN A 460 4.19 9.10 19.04
C ASN A 460 5.54 8.41 18.83
N LEU A 461 6.00 8.36 17.59
CA LEU A 461 7.29 7.81 17.20
C LEU A 461 8.03 8.82 16.31
N ASP A 462 9.21 9.28 16.74
CA ASP A 462 10.07 10.21 15.99
C ASP A 462 11.16 9.43 15.25
N GLY A 463 10.86 9.02 14.02
CA GLY A 463 11.77 8.29 13.14
C GLY A 463 12.74 9.19 12.37
N ALA A 464 12.80 10.49 12.65
CA ALA A 464 13.71 11.41 11.97
C ALA A 464 15.17 11.26 12.42
N HIS A 465 15.42 10.49 13.48
CA HIS A 465 16.72 10.30 14.12
C HIS A 465 17.07 8.80 14.22
N GLU A 466 18.37 8.48 14.21
CA GLU A 466 18.88 7.09 14.20
C GLU A 466 18.43 6.26 15.42
N ALA A 467 18.34 6.91 16.60
CA ALA A 467 17.66 6.36 17.77
C ALA A 467 16.25 6.95 17.85
N MET A 468 15.28 6.29 17.21
CA MET A 468 13.88 6.71 17.22
C MET A 468 13.38 6.89 18.66
N ALA A 469 12.85 8.07 18.97
CA ALA A 469 12.21 8.33 20.25
C ALA A 469 10.73 7.93 20.19
N GLY A 470 10.25 7.20 21.19
CA GLY A 470 8.86 6.77 21.30
C GLY A 470 8.22 7.30 22.58
N ARG A 471 6.96 7.69 22.49
CA ARG A 471 6.09 7.98 23.64
C ARG A 471 4.75 7.30 23.45
N VAL A 472 4.29 6.61 24.49
CA VAL A 472 3.02 5.90 24.52
C VAL A 472 2.26 6.36 25.75
N ASP A 473 1.02 6.79 25.52
CA ASP A 473 0.04 7.09 26.55
C ASP A 473 -1.20 6.22 26.28
N LEU A 474 -1.56 5.34 27.22
CA LEU A 474 -2.67 4.40 27.07
C LEU A 474 -3.54 4.41 28.32
N HIS A 475 -4.84 4.37 28.11
CA HIS A 475 -5.85 4.25 29.13
C HIS A 475 -6.69 3.01 28.84
N ALA A 476 -6.78 2.12 29.82
CA ALA A 476 -7.64 0.95 29.82
C ALA A 476 -8.82 1.20 30.77
N ARG A 477 -10.04 0.95 30.30
CA ARG A 477 -11.26 1.17 31.10
C ARG A 477 -12.21 -0.02 31.01
N ARG A 478 -12.69 -0.45 32.18
CA ARG A 478 -13.72 -1.50 32.35
C ARG A 478 -13.37 -2.83 31.67
N LEU A 479 -12.10 -3.25 31.72
CA LEU A 479 -11.69 -4.53 31.18
C LEU A 479 -12.15 -5.66 32.10
N ARG A 480 -12.95 -6.60 31.61
CA ARG A 480 -13.52 -7.65 32.47
C ARG A 480 -12.50 -8.75 32.71
N LEU A 481 -12.16 -9.02 33.98
CA LEU A 481 -11.13 -10.00 34.36
C LEU A 481 -11.36 -11.39 33.74
N LYS A 482 -12.60 -11.88 33.78
CA LYS A 482 -13.01 -13.14 33.13
C LYS A 482 -12.63 -13.22 31.64
N GLN A 483 -12.80 -12.12 30.91
CA GLN A 483 -12.59 -12.07 29.47
C GLN A 483 -11.14 -11.75 29.08
N LEU A 484 -10.34 -11.18 29.99
CA LEU A 484 -8.91 -10.96 29.80
C LEU A 484 -8.10 -12.26 29.82
N PHE A 485 -8.55 -13.25 30.57
CA PHE A 485 -7.88 -14.55 30.71
C PHE A 485 -8.80 -15.72 30.30
N PRO A 486 -9.28 -15.74 29.04
CA PRO A 486 -10.29 -16.69 28.58
C PRO A 486 -9.80 -18.15 28.50
N ALA A 487 -8.47 -18.36 28.48
CA ALA A 487 -7.86 -19.69 28.46
C ALA A 487 -7.61 -20.26 29.87
N THR A 488 -7.76 -19.46 30.92
CA THR A 488 -7.47 -19.85 32.29
C THR A 488 -8.76 -20.22 33.01
N GLU A 489 -8.97 -21.51 33.26
CA GLU A 489 -10.20 -22.04 33.89
C GLU A 489 -10.48 -21.38 35.25
N ALA A 490 -9.45 -21.19 36.06
CA ALA A 490 -9.54 -20.52 37.36
C ALA A 490 -10.01 -19.06 37.27
N MET A 491 -9.81 -18.39 36.12
CA MET A 491 -10.25 -17.00 35.91
C MET A 491 -11.69 -16.91 35.39
N GLN A 492 -12.32 -18.03 35.02
CA GLN A 492 -13.67 -18.03 34.43
C GLN A 492 -14.78 -17.70 35.45
N LYS A 493 -14.47 -17.81 36.74
CA LYS A 493 -15.32 -17.42 37.87
C LYS A 493 -14.93 -16.07 38.48
N THR A 494 -13.90 -15.42 37.95
CA THR A 494 -13.45 -14.13 38.45
C THR A 494 -14.29 -13.01 37.85
N LEU A 495 -15.01 -12.27 38.69
CA LEU A 495 -15.72 -11.05 38.28
C LEU A 495 -14.98 -9.84 38.81
N GLY A 496 -15.02 -8.74 38.06
CA GLY A 496 -14.33 -7.51 38.39
C GLY A 496 -13.88 -6.78 37.14
N GLU A 497 -13.67 -5.48 37.28
CA GLU A 497 -13.24 -4.60 36.20
C GLU A 497 -11.83 -4.08 36.48
N LEU A 498 -10.93 -4.28 35.53
CA LEU A 498 -9.61 -3.69 35.51
C LEU A 498 -9.65 -2.36 34.77
N ASN A 499 -9.13 -1.34 35.43
CA ASN A 499 -8.82 -0.03 34.85
C ASN A 499 -7.31 0.17 34.95
N GLY A 500 -6.72 0.88 34.00
CA GLY A 500 -5.31 1.18 34.07
C GLY A 500 -4.90 2.34 33.20
N ASP A 501 -3.77 2.94 33.53
CA ASP A 501 -3.16 4.05 32.83
C ASP A 501 -1.67 3.77 32.69
N LEU A 502 -1.12 4.00 31.50
CA LEU A 502 0.28 3.77 31.18
C LEU A 502 0.79 5.01 30.45
N ALA A 503 1.89 5.57 30.93
CA ALA A 503 2.62 6.62 30.23
C ALA A 503 4.10 6.24 30.24
N VAL A 504 4.66 5.92 29.08
CA VAL A 504 6.08 5.55 28.94
C VAL A 504 6.73 6.25 27.75
N SER A 505 8.03 6.55 27.89
CA SER A 505 8.88 7.04 26.81
C SER A 505 10.15 6.23 26.72
N GLY A 506 10.63 5.92 25.52
CA GLY A 506 11.85 5.15 25.30
C GLY A 506 12.54 5.54 24.00
N THR A 507 13.71 4.98 23.75
CA THR A 507 14.48 5.15 22.51
C THR A 507 14.91 3.80 21.94
N GLY A 508 14.77 3.64 20.63
CA GLY A 508 15.13 2.40 19.94
C GLY A 508 14.34 2.23 18.65
N ASN A 509 14.84 1.39 17.75
CA ASN A 509 14.25 1.20 16.44
C ASN A 509 13.41 -0.10 16.32
N SER A 510 12.95 -0.68 17.43
CA SER A 510 12.06 -1.86 17.46
C SER A 510 11.21 -1.85 18.73
N VAL A 511 10.15 -2.66 18.80
CA VAL A 511 9.32 -2.79 20.01
C VAL A 511 10.16 -3.20 21.22
N ALA A 512 11.00 -4.22 21.06
CA ALA A 512 11.90 -4.66 22.12
C ALA A 512 12.92 -3.59 22.54
N ALA A 513 13.47 -2.82 21.59
CA ALA A 513 14.43 -1.75 21.92
C ALA A 513 13.77 -0.57 22.63
N LEU A 514 12.57 -0.16 22.20
CA LEU A 514 11.80 0.91 22.83
C LEU A 514 11.41 0.56 24.27
N LEU A 515 10.90 -0.66 24.50
CA LEU A 515 10.55 -1.14 25.84
C LEU A 515 11.79 -1.45 26.69
N GLY A 516 12.89 -1.88 26.08
CA GLY A 516 14.16 -2.14 26.77
C GLY A 516 14.86 -0.87 27.28
N THR A 517 14.44 0.31 26.84
CA THR A 517 14.97 1.61 27.30
C THR A 517 13.90 2.50 27.94
N SER A 518 12.65 2.03 28.04
CA SER A 518 11.55 2.88 28.44
C SER A 518 11.61 3.30 29.90
N THR A 519 11.10 4.49 30.16
CA THR A 519 10.96 5.11 31.47
C THR A 519 9.57 5.72 31.57
N GLY A 520 8.90 5.56 32.71
CA GLY A 520 7.54 6.05 32.91
C GLY A 520 6.83 5.39 34.07
N ASP A 521 5.50 5.51 34.10
CA ASP A 521 4.65 5.00 35.17
C ASP A 521 3.49 4.17 34.58
N ILE A 522 3.13 3.09 35.29
CA ILE A 522 1.97 2.25 34.98
C ILE A 522 1.13 2.14 36.23
N LYS A 523 -0.16 2.41 36.11
CA LYS A 523 -1.13 2.32 37.21
C LYS A 523 -2.26 1.39 36.82
N MET A 524 -2.65 0.50 37.72
CA MET A 524 -3.77 -0.41 37.51
C MET A 524 -4.61 -0.52 38.76
N LEU A 525 -5.92 -0.57 38.57
CA LEU A 525 -6.90 -0.65 39.63
C LEU A 525 -8.00 -1.65 39.27
N VAL A 526 -8.27 -2.54 40.20
CA VAL A 526 -9.46 -3.38 40.24
C VAL A 526 -10.24 -2.97 41.48
N ASN A 527 -11.48 -2.51 41.28
CA ASN A 527 -12.40 -2.27 42.39
C ASN A 527 -13.45 -3.37 42.38
N ASP A 528 -13.83 -3.84 43.57
CA ASP A 528 -14.99 -4.70 43.82
C ASP A 528 -15.18 -5.85 42.81
N GLY A 529 -14.76 -7.03 43.20
CA GLY A 529 -14.90 -8.22 42.37
C GLY A 529 -15.07 -9.49 43.20
N VAL A 530 -15.05 -10.63 42.54
CA VAL A 530 -14.93 -11.93 43.18
C VAL A 530 -13.88 -12.76 42.47
N ILE A 531 -13.16 -13.59 43.22
CA ILE A 531 -12.17 -14.54 42.72
C ILE A 531 -12.54 -15.94 43.18
N SER A 532 -12.26 -16.97 42.38
CA SER A 532 -12.48 -18.37 42.78
C SER A 532 -11.73 -18.70 44.07
N ARG A 533 -12.43 -19.30 45.04
CA ARG A 533 -11.83 -19.77 46.30
C ARG A 533 -10.74 -20.81 46.05
N SER A 534 -10.93 -21.69 45.08
CA SER A 534 -9.93 -22.69 44.70
C SER A 534 -8.60 -22.05 44.26
N LEU A 535 -8.66 -20.95 43.51
CA LEU A 535 -7.48 -20.18 43.10
C LEU A 535 -6.76 -19.56 44.31
N MET A 536 -7.53 -19.02 45.26
CA MET A 536 -7.01 -18.47 46.51
C MET A 536 -6.39 -19.54 47.42
N GLU A 537 -6.97 -20.75 47.45
CA GLU A 537 -6.47 -21.87 48.25
C GLU A 537 -5.20 -22.48 47.66
N ILE A 538 -5.08 -22.50 46.33
CA ILE A 538 -3.83 -22.86 45.62
C ILE A 538 -2.74 -21.84 45.95
N ALA A 539 -3.02 -20.54 45.85
CA ALA A 539 -2.05 -19.48 46.16
C ALA A 539 -1.60 -19.50 47.64
N GLY A 540 -2.49 -19.89 48.56
CA GLY A 540 -2.17 -20.05 49.98
C GLY A 540 -1.55 -21.40 50.37
N LEU A 541 -1.39 -22.33 49.41
CA LEU A 541 -0.95 -23.72 49.62
C LEU A 541 -1.78 -24.45 50.70
N ASN A 542 -3.09 -24.19 50.72
CA ASN A 542 -4.01 -24.76 51.70
C ASN A 542 -4.64 -26.05 51.15
N VAL A 543 -3.88 -27.16 51.26
CA VAL A 543 -4.24 -28.46 50.68
C VAL A 543 -5.53 -29.04 51.28
N GLY A 544 -5.83 -28.75 52.55
CA GLY A 544 -7.01 -29.27 53.24
C GLY A 544 -8.31 -28.74 52.65
N ASN A 545 -8.41 -27.41 52.47
CA ASN A 545 -9.62 -26.80 51.93
C ASN A 545 -9.76 -27.00 50.41
N TYR A 546 -8.65 -27.06 49.66
CA TYR A 546 -8.69 -27.34 48.21
C TYR A 546 -9.36 -28.68 47.88
N VAL A 547 -9.13 -29.70 48.72
CA VAL A 547 -9.76 -31.02 48.56
C VAL A 547 -11.26 -30.96 48.85
N VAL A 548 -11.67 -30.14 49.83
CA VAL A 548 -13.09 -29.91 50.17
C VAL A 548 -13.80 -29.11 49.08
N SER A 549 -13.22 -28.03 48.58
CA SER A 549 -13.80 -27.22 47.49
C SER A 549 -13.92 -28.00 46.17
N LYS A 550 -12.99 -28.93 45.90
CA LYS A 550 -13.11 -29.86 44.77
C LYS A 550 -14.25 -30.88 44.91
N LEU A 551 -14.66 -31.22 46.14
CA LEU A 551 -15.71 -32.21 46.43
C LEU A 551 -17.11 -31.59 46.55
N PHE A 552 -17.22 -30.34 47.03
CA PHE A 552 -18.51 -29.73 47.40
C PHE A 552 -18.90 -28.50 46.56
N GLY A 553 -18.05 -28.06 45.63
CA GLY A 553 -18.25 -26.84 44.85
C GLY A 553 -17.33 -25.71 45.31
N ASP A 554 -17.05 -24.78 44.39
CA ASP A 554 -16.05 -23.74 44.56
C ASP A 554 -16.75 -22.40 44.75
N ASP A 555 -16.67 -21.87 45.98
CA ASP A 555 -17.25 -20.60 46.38
C ASP A 555 -16.48 -19.40 45.81
N GLU A 556 -17.12 -18.23 45.82
CA GLU A 556 -16.54 -16.96 45.42
C GLU A 556 -15.93 -16.24 46.65
N VAL A 557 -14.71 -15.71 46.51
CA VAL A 557 -14.06 -14.86 47.52
C VAL A 557 -14.12 -13.41 47.05
N LYS A 558 -14.63 -12.51 47.87
CA LYS A 558 -14.72 -11.09 47.51
C LYS A 558 -13.33 -10.46 47.38
N ILE A 559 -13.10 -9.76 46.27
CA ILE A 559 -11.98 -8.85 46.05
C ILE A 559 -12.42 -7.49 46.59
N ASN A 560 -11.75 -7.00 47.62
CA ASN A 560 -11.98 -5.65 48.13
C ASN A 560 -11.37 -4.64 47.14
N CYS A 561 -10.15 -4.89 46.71
CA CYS A 561 -9.42 -4.04 45.76
C CYS A 561 -8.14 -4.72 45.27
N GLY A 562 -7.69 -4.35 44.08
CA GLY A 562 -6.36 -4.65 43.56
C GLY A 562 -5.73 -3.37 43.04
N ALA A 563 -4.53 -3.03 43.51
CA ALA A 563 -3.87 -1.77 43.19
C ALA A 563 -2.42 -2.02 42.79
N ALA A 564 -2.01 -1.49 41.63
CA ALA A 564 -0.63 -1.50 41.18
C ALA A 564 -0.19 -0.10 40.74
N ASP A 565 0.91 0.38 41.30
CA ASP A 565 1.69 1.55 40.86
C ASP A 565 3.11 1.06 40.57
N LEU A 566 3.44 0.98 39.29
CA LEU A 566 4.69 0.41 38.79
C LEU A 566 5.52 1.52 38.15
N ALA A 567 6.76 1.66 38.61
CA ALA A 567 7.74 2.56 38.02
C ALA A 567 8.55 1.81 36.96
N MET A 568 8.78 2.42 35.81
CA MET A 568 9.69 1.91 34.81
C MET A 568 10.90 2.84 34.67
N LYS A 569 12.11 2.29 34.72
CA LYS A 569 13.35 3.03 34.55
C LYS A 569 14.32 2.24 33.69
N ASN A 570 14.66 2.78 32.52
CA ASN A 570 15.57 2.15 31.55
C ASN A 570 15.21 0.69 31.25
N GLY A 571 13.92 0.42 31.01
CA GLY A 571 13.39 -0.91 30.72
C GLY A 571 13.24 -1.84 31.93
N VAL A 572 13.59 -1.41 33.16
CA VAL A 572 13.34 -2.18 34.38
C VAL A 572 12.10 -1.63 35.07
N MET A 573 11.08 -2.47 35.22
CA MET A 573 9.83 -2.18 35.92
C MET A 573 9.90 -2.67 37.36
N THR A 574 9.59 -1.80 38.32
CA THR A 574 9.56 -2.09 39.76
C THR A 574 8.24 -1.64 40.39
N PRO A 575 7.60 -2.49 41.22
CA PRO A 575 6.42 -2.08 41.98
C PRO A 575 6.77 -1.05 43.07
N ARG A 576 6.06 0.08 43.09
CA ARG A 576 5.97 0.95 44.28
C ARG A 576 4.84 0.46 45.19
N VAL A 577 3.73 0.08 44.55
CA VAL A 577 2.57 -0.58 45.15
C VAL A 577 2.19 -1.71 44.21
N PHE A 578 2.02 -2.92 44.71
CA PHE A 578 1.35 -3.98 43.96
C PHE A 578 0.71 -4.94 44.95
N VAL A 579 -0.56 -4.69 45.22
CA VAL A 579 -1.31 -5.38 46.26
C VAL A 579 -2.65 -5.84 45.74
N PHE A 580 -3.14 -6.95 46.28
CA PHE A 580 -4.46 -7.48 46.03
C PHE A 580 -5.10 -7.86 47.37
N ASP A 581 -6.11 -7.10 47.78
CA ASP A 581 -6.83 -7.28 49.03
C ASP A 581 -8.13 -8.05 48.75
N THR A 582 -8.28 -9.17 49.44
CA THR A 582 -9.47 -10.00 49.44
C THR A 582 -10.01 -10.14 50.85
N GLU A 583 -11.25 -10.61 50.97
CA GLU A 583 -11.85 -10.99 52.25
C GLU A 583 -10.96 -11.91 53.09
N ASN A 584 -10.20 -12.80 52.43
CA ASN A 584 -9.46 -13.87 53.08
C ASN A 584 -7.95 -13.58 53.27
N ALA A 585 -7.37 -12.67 52.49
CA ALA A 585 -5.93 -12.40 52.49
C ALA A 585 -5.58 -11.06 51.81
N LEU A 586 -4.49 -10.45 52.27
CA LEU A 586 -3.75 -9.40 51.57
C LEU A 586 -2.58 -10.04 50.83
N ILE A 587 -2.51 -9.88 49.52
CA ILE A 587 -1.41 -10.38 48.70
C ILE A 587 -0.55 -9.18 48.30
N SER A 588 0.74 -9.24 48.59
CA SER A 588 1.72 -8.25 48.13
C SER A 588 2.67 -8.86 47.10
N ILE A 589 2.98 -8.11 46.05
CA ILE A 589 3.91 -8.52 44.99
C ILE A 589 5.09 -7.54 44.95
N THR A 590 6.30 -8.07 45.06
CA THR A 590 7.55 -7.31 44.99
C THR A 590 8.48 -7.94 43.95
N GLY A 591 9.56 -7.24 43.58
CA GLY A 591 10.54 -7.73 42.61
C GLY A 591 10.66 -6.83 41.39
N THR A 592 11.07 -7.40 40.26
CA THR A 592 11.39 -6.66 39.03
C THR A 592 10.97 -7.39 37.76
N ALA A 593 10.68 -6.63 36.71
CA ALA A 593 10.61 -7.14 35.34
C ALA A 593 11.51 -6.31 34.42
N ASP A 594 12.45 -6.96 33.75
CA ASP A 594 13.42 -6.35 32.83
C ASP A 594 12.99 -6.61 31.38
N PHE A 595 12.60 -5.56 30.66
CA PHE A 595 12.15 -5.60 29.27
C PHE A 595 13.29 -5.68 28.25
N LYS A 596 14.53 -5.36 28.63
CA LYS A 596 15.71 -5.49 27.77
C LYS A 596 16.12 -6.96 27.64
N ASN A 597 16.08 -7.68 28.76
CA ASN A 597 16.43 -9.09 28.83
C ASN A 597 15.19 -10.02 28.80
N GLU A 598 13.98 -9.45 28.89
CA GLU A 598 12.70 -10.14 28.98
C GLU A 598 12.67 -11.14 30.13
N LYS A 599 13.16 -10.69 31.30
CA LYS A 599 13.23 -11.49 32.53
C LYS A 599 12.26 -10.95 33.57
N ILE A 600 11.61 -11.87 34.27
CA ILE A 600 10.78 -11.57 35.43
C ILE A 600 11.41 -12.23 36.66
N ASP A 601 11.37 -11.52 37.77
CA ASP A 601 11.72 -12.04 39.10
C ASP A 601 10.84 -11.33 40.12
N MET A 602 9.70 -11.95 40.42
CA MET A 602 8.69 -11.42 41.33
C MET A 602 8.47 -12.39 42.48
N ASP A 603 8.31 -11.85 43.68
CA ASP A 603 7.88 -12.57 44.87
C ASP A 603 6.44 -12.20 45.20
N VAL A 604 5.60 -13.20 45.44
CA VAL A 604 4.19 -13.05 45.80
C VAL A 604 4.01 -13.54 47.23
N THR A 605 3.71 -12.63 48.14
CA THR A 605 3.58 -12.90 49.58
C THR A 605 2.12 -12.80 50.01
N PRO A 606 1.46 -13.93 50.34
CA PRO A 606 0.10 -13.92 50.83
C PRO A 606 0.04 -13.83 52.37
N ASP A 607 -0.59 -12.77 52.88
CA ASP A 607 -0.87 -12.54 54.30
C ASP A 607 -2.35 -12.83 54.60
N SER A 608 -2.64 -13.87 55.39
CA SER A 608 -4.02 -14.32 55.64
C SER A 608 -4.76 -13.45 56.67
N LYS A 609 -5.96 -13.00 56.33
CA LYS A 609 -6.91 -12.31 57.21
C LYS A 609 -7.81 -13.35 57.87
N GLY A 610 -7.37 -13.91 59.00
CA GLY A 610 -8.12 -14.93 59.76
C GLY A 610 -7.30 -16.14 60.19
N PHE A 611 -7.81 -16.88 61.17
CA PHE A 611 -7.15 -18.06 61.73
C PHE A 611 -7.16 -19.22 60.73
N ARG A 612 -6.00 -19.79 60.42
CA ARG A 612 -5.87 -20.92 59.50
C ARG A 612 -5.10 -22.06 60.15
N ILE A 613 -5.66 -23.27 60.04
CA ILE A 613 -5.05 -24.53 60.45
C ILE A 613 -4.48 -25.16 59.17
N PHE A 614 -3.21 -25.57 59.17
CA PHE A 614 -2.48 -26.15 58.02
C PHE A 614 -2.05 -25.17 56.92
N SER A 615 -1.64 -23.95 57.26
CA SER A 615 -1.14 -22.98 56.27
C SER A 615 0.39 -23.01 56.15
N LEU A 616 0.89 -23.33 54.96
CA LEU A 616 2.33 -23.39 54.70
C LEU A 616 3.01 -22.03 54.48
N ARG A 617 2.24 -20.93 54.28
CA ARG A 617 2.66 -19.50 54.16
C ARG A 617 4.06 -19.30 53.56
N SER A 618 4.39 -19.99 52.48
CA SER A 618 5.67 -19.76 51.83
C SER A 618 5.43 -18.76 50.70
N PRO A 619 6.26 -17.71 50.55
CA PRO A 619 6.15 -16.83 49.40
C PRO A 619 6.22 -17.67 48.12
N LEU A 620 5.43 -17.28 47.14
CA LEU A 620 5.52 -17.81 45.79
C LEU A 620 6.51 -16.94 45.01
N TYR A 621 7.12 -17.50 43.97
CA TYR A 621 7.94 -16.72 43.05
C TYR A 621 7.46 -16.92 41.61
N VAL A 622 7.71 -15.91 40.79
CA VAL A 622 7.58 -15.96 39.33
C VAL A 622 8.91 -15.48 38.75
N ARG A 623 9.70 -16.41 38.21
CA ARG A 623 11.06 -16.18 37.72
C ARG A 623 11.23 -16.65 36.29
N GLY A 624 12.31 -16.25 35.63
CA GLY A 624 12.65 -16.75 34.29
C GLY A 624 12.37 -15.73 33.19
N THR A 625 12.01 -16.20 32.00
CA THR A 625 11.80 -15.32 30.83
C THR A 625 10.32 -15.05 30.59
N PHE A 626 9.98 -13.98 29.89
CA PHE A 626 8.56 -13.65 29.59
C PHE A 626 7.85 -14.77 28.80
N GLY A 627 8.55 -15.47 27.91
CA GLY A 627 8.00 -16.58 27.13
C GLY A 627 8.02 -17.94 27.84
N ASP A 628 8.75 -18.04 28.95
CA ASP A 628 8.84 -19.27 29.76
C ASP A 628 9.10 -18.89 31.24
N PRO A 629 8.04 -18.43 31.95
CA PRO A 629 8.14 -18.10 33.36
C PRO A 629 8.01 -19.37 34.22
N ASP A 630 8.97 -19.57 35.11
CA ASP A 630 8.93 -20.57 36.17
C ASP A 630 8.15 -20.01 37.37
N VAL A 631 7.08 -20.71 37.74
CA VAL A 631 6.21 -20.36 38.88
C VAL A 631 6.37 -21.44 39.94
N GLY A 632 6.78 -21.05 41.14
CA GLY A 632 7.06 -22.00 42.19
C GLY A 632 6.89 -21.44 43.59
N VAL A 633 7.32 -22.23 44.56
CA VAL A 633 7.23 -21.91 45.99
C VAL A 633 8.62 -21.92 46.59
N HIS A 634 8.92 -20.95 47.46
CA HIS A 634 10.19 -20.97 48.19
C HIS A 634 10.27 -22.17 49.14
N VAL A 635 11.26 -23.03 48.93
CA VAL A 635 11.42 -24.27 49.72
C VAL A 635 12.02 -24.03 51.11
N GLY A 636 12.76 -22.94 51.33
CA GLY A 636 13.42 -22.64 52.60
C GLY A 636 12.45 -22.52 53.78
N PRO A 637 11.47 -21.61 53.73
CA PRO A 637 10.45 -21.47 54.77
C PRO A 637 9.62 -22.74 54.98
N LEU A 638 9.35 -23.48 53.90
CA LEU A 638 8.66 -24.78 53.96
C LEU A 638 9.46 -25.82 54.73
N ALA A 639 10.75 -25.97 54.42
CA ALA A 639 11.63 -26.93 55.07
C ALA A 639 11.82 -26.63 56.56
N ALA A 640 11.97 -25.35 56.93
CA ALA A 640 12.06 -24.93 58.32
C ALA A 640 10.81 -25.30 59.12
N ARG A 641 9.61 -25.08 58.55
CA ARG A 641 8.34 -25.46 59.20
C ARG A 641 8.14 -26.98 59.25
N GLY A 642 8.52 -27.70 58.20
CA GLY A 642 8.52 -29.17 58.20
C GLY A 642 9.42 -29.75 59.27
N ALA A 643 10.63 -29.21 59.44
CA ALA A 643 11.55 -29.58 60.51
C ALA A 643 10.97 -29.27 61.90
N GLY A 644 10.33 -28.11 62.07
CA GLY A 644 9.64 -27.73 63.31
C GLY A 644 8.47 -28.67 63.65
N MET A 645 7.67 -29.05 62.66
CA MET A 645 6.59 -30.03 62.80
C MET A 645 7.12 -31.40 63.23
N VAL A 646 8.20 -31.88 62.61
CA VAL A 646 8.84 -33.15 62.99
C VAL A 646 9.42 -33.05 64.40
N ALA A 647 10.14 -31.98 64.73
CA ALA A 647 10.73 -31.78 66.05
C ALA A 647 9.66 -31.73 67.15
N LEU A 648 8.60 -30.93 67.00
CA LEU A 648 7.49 -30.85 67.95
C LEU A 648 6.66 -32.14 67.98
N GLY A 649 6.50 -32.80 66.84
CA GLY A 649 5.81 -34.08 66.70
C GLY A 649 6.51 -35.23 67.43
N VAL A 650 7.84 -35.27 67.36
CA VAL A 650 8.69 -36.27 68.03
C VAL A 650 8.87 -35.96 69.53
N LEU A 651 9.02 -34.68 69.90
CA LEU A 651 9.33 -34.29 71.28
C LEU A 651 8.11 -34.21 72.20
N LEU A 652 6.92 -33.88 71.68
CA LEU A 652 5.74 -33.63 72.50
C LEU A 652 4.64 -34.65 72.18
N THR A 653 3.99 -34.52 71.02
CA THR A 653 2.97 -35.46 70.49
C THR A 653 2.75 -35.19 68.99
N PRO A 654 2.21 -36.14 68.20
CA PRO A 654 1.82 -35.89 66.81
C PRO A 654 0.90 -34.67 66.64
N ALA A 655 0.02 -34.40 67.61
CA ALA A 655 -0.86 -33.22 67.61
C ALA A 655 -0.08 -31.91 67.84
N ALA A 656 0.98 -31.93 68.65
CA ALA A 656 1.83 -30.75 68.89
C ALA A 656 2.64 -30.34 67.64
N GLY A 657 2.97 -31.30 66.76
CA GLY A 657 3.56 -31.00 65.45
C GLY A 657 2.72 -30.03 64.61
N LEU A 658 1.39 -30.09 64.74
CA LEU A 658 0.48 -29.20 64.01
C LEU A 658 0.53 -27.75 64.46
N LEU A 659 1.05 -27.46 65.67
CA LEU A 659 1.23 -26.09 66.15
C LEU A 659 2.20 -25.28 65.28
N ALA A 660 3.18 -25.93 64.64
CA ALA A 660 4.10 -25.27 63.69
C ALA A 660 3.41 -24.79 62.40
N LEU A 661 2.18 -25.26 62.14
CA LEU A 661 1.36 -24.89 60.99
C LEU A 661 0.21 -23.94 61.35
N ILE A 662 0.13 -23.50 62.62
CA ILE A 662 -0.85 -22.52 63.09
C ILE A 662 -0.32 -21.12 62.85
N ALA A 663 -1.25 -20.27 62.41
CA ALA A 663 -0.96 -19.03 61.74
C ALA A 663 -1.80 -17.91 62.41
N PRO A 664 -1.19 -17.00 63.21
CA PRO A 664 -1.91 -15.88 63.84
C PRO A 664 -2.42 -14.88 62.79
N SER A 665 -3.61 -14.32 63.01
CA SER A 665 -4.29 -13.39 62.07
C SER A 665 -3.83 -11.94 62.22
N THR A 666 -3.85 -11.19 61.12
CA THR A 666 -3.75 -9.71 61.11
C THR A 666 -5.14 -9.11 60.89
N ASN A 667 -5.41 -7.93 61.48
CA ASN A 667 -6.77 -7.34 61.62
C ASN A 667 -7.02 -6.10 60.73
N ASP A 668 -6.29 -5.92 59.63
CA ASP A 668 -6.46 -4.73 58.77
C ASP A 668 -7.64 -4.89 57.79
N GLU A 669 -8.73 -4.18 58.06
CA GLU A 669 -10.02 -4.31 57.36
C GLU A 669 -10.04 -3.70 55.94
N ASN A 670 -9.10 -2.83 55.55
CA ASN A 670 -8.97 -2.33 54.16
C ASN A 670 -7.59 -1.71 53.87
N ALA A 671 -6.69 -2.45 53.21
CA ALA A 671 -5.32 -2.00 52.97
C ALA A 671 -5.16 -1.06 51.76
N CYS A 672 -6.09 -1.07 50.79
CA CYS A 672 -5.94 -0.22 49.60
C CYS A 672 -6.37 1.23 49.80
N GLY A 673 -7.25 1.54 50.77
CA GLY A 673 -7.75 2.90 50.98
C GLY A 673 -6.65 3.98 51.02
N PRO A 674 -5.61 3.83 51.86
CA PRO A 674 -4.47 4.76 51.91
C PRO A 674 -3.60 4.75 50.64
N LEU A 675 -3.47 3.59 49.99
CA LEU A 675 -2.66 3.41 48.78
C LEU A 675 -3.33 4.05 47.55
N LEU A 676 -4.66 4.09 47.51
CA LEU A 676 -5.45 4.74 46.45
C LEU A 676 -5.27 6.26 46.42
N GLU A 677 -5.03 6.90 47.56
CA GLU A 677 -4.72 8.34 47.59
C GLU A 677 -3.40 8.67 46.90
N GLN A 678 -2.39 7.80 47.00
CA GLN A 678 -1.11 7.96 46.31
C GLN A 678 -1.25 7.75 44.79
N MET A 679 -2.21 6.92 44.37
CA MET A 679 -2.46 6.61 42.96
C MET A 679 -3.23 7.70 42.20
N ARG A 680 -3.85 8.69 42.86
CA ARG A 680 -4.66 9.75 42.22
C ARG A 680 -3.91 10.63 41.21
N LYS A 681 -2.59 10.73 41.29
CA LYS A 681 -1.81 11.48 40.29
C LYS A 681 -1.76 10.72 38.96
N PRO A 682 -1.97 11.35 37.79
CA PRO A 682 -1.81 10.66 36.51
C PRO A 682 -0.36 10.13 36.36
N PRO A 683 -0.16 9.01 35.65
CA PRO A 683 1.19 8.53 35.34
C PRO A 683 1.95 9.58 34.53
N THR A 684 3.27 9.64 34.72
CA THR A 684 4.12 10.58 34.01
C THR A 684 5.15 9.84 33.17
N ALA A 685 5.33 10.29 31.93
CA ALA A 685 6.48 9.92 31.12
C ALA A 685 7.35 11.15 30.91
N PRO A 686 8.70 11.03 31.04
CA PRO A 686 9.61 12.12 30.77
C PRO A 686 9.38 12.73 29.39
N ALA A 687 9.72 14.01 29.23
CA ALA A 687 9.73 14.66 27.93
C ALA A 687 10.71 13.95 27.00
N GLN A 688 10.40 13.92 25.70
CA GLN A 688 11.35 13.42 24.70
C GLN A 688 12.58 14.33 24.72
N THR A 689 13.69 13.85 25.27
CA THR A 689 14.98 14.53 25.15
C THR A 689 15.51 14.28 23.75
N GLY A 690 15.18 15.16 22.81
CA GLY A 690 15.91 15.27 21.55
C GLY A 690 17.33 15.71 21.86
N LYS A 691 18.32 14.91 21.45
CA LYS A 691 19.70 15.38 21.33
C LYS A 691 19.97 15.70 19.88
#